data_AF-A0A2Z2K5U2-F1
#
_entry.id   AF-A0A2Z2K5U2-F1
#
_cell.length_a   1.000
_cell.length_b   1.000
_cell.length_c   1.000
_cell.angle_alpha   90.00
_cell.angle_beta   90.00
_cell.angle_gamma   90.00
#
_symmetry.space_group_name_H-M   'P 1'
#
loop_
_entity.id
_entity.type
_entity.pdbx_description
1 polymer ?
#
loop_
_entity_poly.entity_id
_entity_poly.type
_entity_poly.pdbx_seq_one_letter_code
_entity_poly.pdbx_strand_id
1 'polypeptide(L)'
;MAMDRTRVAVEIYGTSYNLVGSSTEYMKQVARFVDEHMRTISKSHSRLDTPRIAVLTAVHMAEQAIQVQDFKKELNMLTGERSELRVEMARQLEVQQEREEEYEQLEAAAKEEAARLIAAAEEQRVRHLEQQEQERKLHAEQLREAEQLAGAARQELADQLAQRERELQEQRAAHEAEQATLRQEGSEALQAREQEIQALRAEFEAQQAAARESAQQELANAEALHLQQLEELKAAHQLEQESERERMSREKAEALAAVQESLGGELAETRTTLGQQLADTKESLGNELAGTKERLGKELEATRQKLGKELEDTKQSLGQALNTEREALQRELAKNKELRQSQGTQEHRHKQQLQELEKQLAELRGGTGQLQSRLRAAEANIKAERDSRQSLLEQYESVVKREEQLEEELRSATELGTLLSEELEELRASYDASQSEAAALHSSLEQTGGTLSRVQEELSGTAAEAKKWQALADKRMEEISELEMSLLETEEKSLTLQSEIETLRGQADGLVQQLDREAALRSQAESESAALRGQQETAVKNLAALQVRYEEMIAQYDEVLQEGERLQERYSLLEAESEETARRLDELSEASREAASAAVEYQEVLKEAEQTGAAWKHRFEELQQRQQQWNDTEEQLREEIELWQQEADEAETKRVALERERSEAVQQLDEVGEHYELAQGQLRLLQAQSELNKDQLDKLAESHRALQAEYAKLQNEYNEWIQLIEQDS
;
A
#
# COMPACT_ATOMS: atom_id res chain seq x y z
N MET A 1 66.83 -108.64 -46.47
CA MET A 1 66.73 -109.34 -47.77
C MET A 1 68.07 -110.00 -48.07
N ALA A 2 68.11 -111.32 -48.20
CA ALA A 2 69.31 -112.03 -48.62
C ALA A 2 69.57 -111.68 -50.10
N MET A 3 70.53 -110.79 -50.37
CA MET A 3 70.94 -110.48 -51.74
C MET A 3 71.60 -111.73 -52.32
N ASP A 4 71.06 -112.27 -53.41
CA ASP A 4 71.64 -113.39 -54.14
C ASP A 4 73.04 -113.02 -54.62
N ARG A 5 74.03 -113.54 -53.89
CA ARG A 5 75.45 -113.34 -54.13
C ARG A 5 75.83 -114.07 -55.40
N THR A 6 75.83 -113.36 -56.53
CA THR A 6 76.21 -113.91 -57.83
C THR A 6 77.73 -113.85 -57.98
N ARG A 7 78.32 -114.96 -58.44
CA ARG A 7 79.74 -115.01 -58.82
C ARG A 7 79.89 -114.47 -60.23
N VAL A 8 80.71 -113.46 -60.38
CA VAL A 8 80.93 -112.76 -61.66
C VAL A 8 82.42 -112.79 -61.96
N ALA A 9 82.76 -113.35 -63.12
CA ALA A 9 84.11 -113.30 -63.65
C ALA A 9 84.36 -111.90 -64.23
N VAL A 10 85.36 -111.21 -63.69
CA VAL A 10 85.76 -109.86 -64.11
C VAL A 10 87.27 -109.81 -64.32
N GLU A 11 87.73 -108.95 -65.22
CA GLU A 11 89.14 -108.79 -65.52
C GLU A 11 89.64 -107.48 -64.90
N ILE A 12 90.68 -107.57 -64.08
CA ILE A 12 91.31 -106.43 -63.40
C ILE A 12 92.81 -106.53 -63.64
N TYR A 13 93.37 -105.49 -64.25
CA TYR A 13 94.80 -105.34 -64.54
C TYR A 13 95.40 -106.54 -65.28
N GLY A 14 94.67 -107.06 -66.26
CA GLY A 14 95.07 -108.21 -67.10
C GLY A 14 94.94 -109.59 -66.44
N THR A 15 94.42 -109.67 -65.21
CA THR A 15 94.16 -110.92 -64.50
C THR A 15 92.66 -111.11 -64.30
N SER A 16 92.14 -112.31 -64.61
CA SER A 16 90.73 -112.64 -64.41
C SER A 16 90.47 -113.09 -62.97
N TYR A 17 89.55 -112.42 -62.28
CA TYR A 17 89.12 -112.72 -60.91
C TYR A 17 87.63 -113.08 -60.88
N ASN A 18 87.26 -114.04 -60.03
CA ASN A 18 85.87 -114.40 -59.77
C ASN A 18 85.41 -113.72 -58.48
N LEU A 19 84.72 -112.59 -58.60
CA LEU A 19 84.24 -111.81 -57.47
C LEU A 19 82.78 -112.14 -57.14
N VAL A 20 82.42 -112.00 -55.87
CA VAL A 20 81.07 -112.22 -55.38
C VAL A 20 80.45 -110.87 -55.08
N GLY A 21 79.32 -110.54 -55.71
CA GLY A 21 78.65 -109.27 -55.47
C GLY A 21 77.15 -109.31 -55.72
N SER A 22 76.50 -108.19 -55.41
CA SER A 22 75.03 -108.10 -55.37
C SER A 22 74.36 -107.88 -56.72
N SER A 23 75.10 -107.34 -57.70
CA SER A 23 74.60 -107.12 -59.07
C SER A 23 75.75 -107.27 -60.07
N THR A 24 75.49 -107.97 -61.17
CA THR A 24 76.49 -108.29 -62.19
C THR A 24 77.03 -107.02 -62.88
N GLU A 25 76.14 -106.07 -63.17
CA GLU A 25 76.51 -104.81 -63.84
C GLU A 25 77.30 -103.89 -62.91
N TYR A 26 76.84 -103.77 -61.66
CA TYR A 26 77.52 -102.97 -60.64
C TYR A 26 78.93 -103.52 -60.34
N MET A 27 79.10 -104.84 -60.25
CA MET A 27 80.42 -105.44 -60.06
C MET A 27 81.36 -105.26 -61.24
N LYS A 28 80.85 -105.29 -62.49
CA LYS A 28 81.65 -104.95 -63.66
C LYS A 28 82.08 -103.48 -63.65
N GLN A 29 81.22 -102.57 -63.21
CA GLN A 29 81.56 -101.15 -63.04
C GLN A 29 82.61 -100.95 -61.95
N VAL A 30 82.46 -101.59 -60.78
CA VAL A 30 83.47 -101.56 -59.71
C VAL A 30 84.79 -102.14 -60.19
N ALA A 31 84.78 -103.25 -60.93
CA ALA A 31 85.99 -103.84 -61.48
C ALA A 31 86.67 -102.92 -62.51
N ARG A 32 85.90 -102.27 -63.40
CA ARG A 32 86.43 -101.26 -64.33
C ARG A 32 87.02 -100.07 -63.59
N PHE A 33 86.35 -99.62 -62.54
CA PHE A 33 86.82 -98.51 -61.72
C PHE A 33 88.14 -98.86 -61.02
N VAL A 34 88.23 -100.05 -60.40
CA VAL A 34 89.50 -100.55 -59.82
C VAL A 34 90.59 -100.67 -60.89
N ASP A 35 90.26 -101.22 -62.07
CA ASP A 35 91.23 -101.36 -63.18
C ASP A 35 91.75 -100.00 -63.66
N GLU A 36 90.87 -99.01 -63.83
CA GLU A 36 91.23 -97.66 -64.23
C GLU A 36 92.10 -96.96 -63.18
N HIS A 37 91.76 -97.12 -61.89
CA HIS A 37 92.57 -96.59 -60.80
C HIS A 37 93.92 -97.30 -60.68
N MET A 38 93.98 -98.63 -60.81
CA MET A 38 95.24 -99.37 -60.84
C MET A 38 96.12 -98.95 -62.03
N ARG A 39 95.54 -98.74 -63.22
CA ARG A 39 96.26 -98.23 -64.39
C ARG A 39 96.73 -96.79 -64.19
N THR A 40 95.93 -95.94 -63.55
CA THR A 40 96.28 -94.54 -63.27
C THR A 40 97.41 -94.45 -62.25
N ILE A 41 97.35 -95.23 -61.17
CA ILE A 41 98.42 -95.34 -60.18
C ILE A 41 99.67 -95.99 -60.78
N SER A 42 99.51 -96.97 -61.66
CA SER A 42 100.64 -97.56 -62.40
C SER A 42 101.34 -96.55 -63.32
N LYS A 43 100.58 -95.70 -64.02
CA LYS A 43 101.14 -94.64 -64.87
C LYS A 43 101.98 -93.65 -64.07
N SER A 44 101.52 -93.25 -62.89
CA SER A 44 102.25 -92.33 -62.02
C SER A 44 103.41 -93.01 -61.26
N HIS A 45 103.31 -94.32 -61.00
CA HIS A 45 104.29 -95.08 -60.21
C HIS A 45 104.81 -96.32 -60.97
N SER A 46 105.54 -96.10 -62.07
CA SER A 46 106.00 -97.13 -63.01
C SER A 46 107.03 -98.13 -62.46
N ARG A 47 107.62 -97.86 -61.28
CA ARG A 47 108.61 -98.73 -60.62
C ARG A 47 108.02 -99.70 -59.59
N LEU A 48 106.71 -99.64 -59.34
CA LEU A 48 106.03 -100.51 -58.37
C LEU A 48 105.56 -101.80 -59.04
N ASP A 49 105.64 -102.91 -58.31
CA ASP A 49 105.10 -104.19 -58.70
C ASP A 49 103.57 -104.23 -58.54
N THR A 50 102.91 -105.06 -59.36
CA THR A 50 101.45 -105.17 -59.41
C THR A 50 100.77 -105.36 -58.04
N PRO A 51 101.31 -106.15 -57.08
CA PRO A 51 100.73 -106.27 -55.74
C PRO A 51 100.73 -104.96 -54.95
N ARG A 52 101.81 -104.16 -55.02
CA ARG A 52 101.89 -102.87 -54.32
C ARG A 52 100.97 -101.83 -54.94
N ILE A 53 100.83 -101.82 -56.26
CA ILE A 53 99.86 -100.98 -56.98
C ILE A 53 98.42 -101.33 -56.54
N ALA A 54 98.10 -102.62 -56.45
CA ALA A 54 96.78 -103.08 -56.01
C ALA A 54 96.47 -102.65 -54.56
N VAL A 55 97.42 -102.80 -53.63
CA VAL A 55 97.25 -102.38 -52.23
C VAL A 55 97.07 -100.86 -52.13
N LEU A 56 97.89 -100.07 -52.85
CA LEU A 56 97.76 -98.61 -52.85
C LEU A 56 96.41 -98.16 -53.43
N THR A 57 95.94 -98.84 -54.48
CA THR A 57 94.62 -98.59 -55.06
C THR A 57 93.51 -98.91 -54.06
N ALA A 58 93.61 -100.04 -53.34
CA ALA A 58 92.64 -100.42 -52.32
C ALA A 58 92.62 -99.43 -51.14
N VAL A 59 93.79 -98.94 -50.70
CA VAL A 59 93.89 -97.93 -49.63
C VAL A 59 93.25 -96.61 -50.07
N HIS A 60 93.58 -96.13 -51.27
CA HIS A 60 93.00 -94.88 -51.79
C HIS A 60 91.48 -94.98 -51.96
N MET A 61 90.97 -96.11 -52.45
CA MET A 61 89.53 -96.35 -52.53
C MET A 61 88.87 -96.45 -51.15
N ALA A 62 89.55 -97.04 -50.16
CA ALA A 62 89.05 -97.11 -48.79
C ALA A 62 88.99 -95.72 -48.14
N GLU A 63 90.01 -94.88 -48.34
CA GLU A 63 90.05 -93.50 -47.88
C GLU A 63 88.92 -92.66 -48.48
N GLN A 64 88.73 -92.72 -49.80
CA GLN A 64 87.61 -92.04 -50.47
C GLN A 64 86.25 -92.52 -49.95
N ALA A 65 86.10 -93.82 -49.70
CA ALA A 65 84.86 -94.36 -49.14
C ALA A 65 84.58 -93.86 -47.71
N ILE A 66 85.62 -93.70 -46.88
CA ILE A 66 85.51 -93.14 -45.54
C ILE A 66 85.11 -91.66 -45.61
N GLN A 67 85.78 -90.85 -46.44
CA GLN A 67 85.44 -89.43 -46.63
C GLN A 67 83.99 -89.24 -47.09
N VAL A 68 83.53 -90.04 -48.07
CA VAL A 68 82.14 -89.99 -48.53
C VAL A 68 81.15 -90.39 -47.43
N GLN A 69 81.51 -91.33 -46.54
CA GLN A 69 80.68 -91.67 -45.40
C GLN A 69 80.59 -90.54 -44.37
N ASP A 70 81.69 -89.85 -44.12
CA ASP A 70 81.71 -88.75 -43.14
C ASP A 70 80.95 -87.53 -43.68
N PHE A 71 81.13 -87.16 -44.95
CA PHE A 71 80.28 -86.14 -45.59
C PHE A 71 78.80 -86.53 -45.56
N LYS A 72 78.47 -87.81 -45.75
CA LYS A 72 77.07 -88.27 -45.67
C LYS A 72 76.50 -88.16 -44.26
N LYS A 73 77.31 -88.41 -43.22
CA LYS A 73 76.89 -88.22 -41.81
C LYS A 73 76.65 -86.74 -41.52
N GLU A 74 77.57 -85.86 -41.92
CA GLU A 74 77.43 -84.42 -41.74
C GLU A 74 76.20 -83.87 -42.48
N LEU A 75 75.98 -84.30 -43.73
CA LEU A 75 74.79 -83.90 -44.48
C LEU A 75 73.50 -84.36 -43.80
N ASN A 76 73.48 -85.57 -43.23
CA ASN A 76 72.33 -86.08 -42.47
C ASN A 76 72.10 -85.31 -41.16
N MET A 77 73.17 -84.89 -40.47
CA MET A 77 73.07 -84.07 -39.27
C MET A 77 72.52 -82.68 -39.58
N LEU A 78 73.09 -82.00 -40.57
CA LEU A 78 72.64 -80.65 -40.99
C LEU A 78 71.21 -80.67 -41.52
N THR A 79 70.82 -81.73 -42.23
CA THR A 79 69.42 -81.88 -42.67
C THR A 79 68.47 -82.17 -41.51
N GLY A 80 68.92 -82.91 -40.49
CA GLY A 80 68.22 -83.10 -39.22
C GLY A 80 68.00 -81.78 -38.48
N GLU A 81 69.06 -81.05 -38.19
CA GLU A 81 69.01 -79.74 -37.51
C GLU A 81 68.15 -78.73 -38.29
N ARG A 82 68.27 -78.70 -39.62
CA ARG A 82 67.43 -77.84 -40.46
C ARG A 82 65.96 -78.25 -40.44
N SER A 83 65.66 -79.53 -40.24
CA SER A 83 64.28 -80.00 -40.09
C SER A 83 63.71 -79.64 -38.72
N GLU A 84 64.51 -79.76 -37.66
CA GLU A 84 64.13 -79.38 -36.29
C GLU A 84 63.89 -77.88 -36.17
N LEU A 85 64.79 -77.05 -36.70
CA LEU A 85 64.63 -75.59 -36.74
C LEU A 85 63.39 -75.16 -37.54
N ARG A 86 63.04 -75.89 -38.61
CA ARG A 86 61.81 -75.60 -39.38
C ARG A 86 60.55 -75.93 -38.59
N VAL A 87 60.55 -77.02 -37.84
CA VAL A 87 59.43 -77.39 -36.96
C VAL A 87 59.28 -76.37 -35.83
N GLU A 88 60.38 -75.96 -35.20
CA GLU A 88 60.33 -74.98 -34.12
C GLU A 88 59.89 -73.60 -34.62
N MET A 89 60.35 -73.19 -35.80
CA MET A 89 59.90 -71.95 -36.45
C MET A 89 58.41 -71.99 -36.81
N ALA A 90 57.91 -73.12 -37.33
CA ALA A 90 56.49 -73.30 -37.61
C ALA A 90 55.65 -73.23 -36.32
N ARG A 91 56.11 -73.89 -35.26
CA ARG A 91 55.47 -73.85 -33.95
C ARG A 91 55.44 -72.44 -33.36
N GLN A 92 56.52 -71.67 -33.49
CA GLN A 92 56.53 -70.28 -33.03
C GLN A 92 55.58 -69.40 -33.83
N LEU A 93 55.46 -69.62 -35.14
CA LEU A 93 54.50 -68.89 -35.98
C LEU A 93 53.05 -69.22 -35.61
N GLU A 94 52.73 -70.50 -35.36
CA GLU A 94 51.38 -70.91 -34.90
C GLU A 94 51.02 -70.24 -33.57
N VAL A 95 51.93 -70.22 -32.59
CA VAL A 95 51.69 -69.56 -31.30
C VAL A 95 51.52 -68.04 -31.44
N GLN A 96 52.23 -67.40 -32.38
CA GLN A 96 52.03 -65.98 -32.65
C GLN A 96 50.67 -65.73 -33.31
N GLN A 97 50.26 -66.56 -34.26
CA GLN A 97 48.95 -66.46 -34.91
C GLN A 97 47.80 -66.68 -33.92
N GLU A 98 47.89 -67.69 -33.05
CA GLU A 98 46.88 -67.92 -32.01
C GLU A 98 46.73 -66.70 -31.08
N ARG A 99 47.85 -66.06 -30.70
CA ARG A 99 47.84 -64.84 -29.88
C ARG A 99 47.22 -63.66 -30.64
N GLU A 100 47.58 -63.46 -31.90
CA GLU A 100 47.01 -62.41 -32.74
C GLU A 100 45.48 -62.59 -32.88
N GLU A 101 45.01 -63.81 -33.11
CA GLU A 101 43.57 -64.12 -33.17
C GLU A 101 42.86 -63.89 -31.83
N GLU A 102 43.49 -64.24 -30.70
CA GLU A 102 42.95 -63.96 -29.36
C GLU A 102 42.85 -62.44 -29.10
N TYR A 103 43.85 -61.66 -29.50
CA TYR A 103 43.81 -60.20 -29.37
C TYR A 103 42.72 -59.58 -30.24
N GLU A 104 42.57 -60.01 -31.49
CA GLU A 104 41.52 -59.51 -32.37
C GLU A 104 40.12 -59.84 -31.82
N GLN A 105 39.93 -61.02 -31.23
CA GLN A 105 38.65 -61.39 -30.61
C GLN A 105 38.34 -60.54 -29.37
N LEU A 106 39.34 -60.27 -28.52
CA LEU A 106 39.18 -59.41 -27.35
C LEU A 106 38.89 -57.97 -27.75
N GLU A 107 39.59 -57.45 -28.76
CA GLU A 107 39.36 -56.09 -29.28
C GLU A 107 37.96 -55.96 -29.91
N ALA A 108 37.52 -56.98 -30.66
CA ALA A 108 36.17 -57.01 -31.23
C ALA A 108 35.09 -57.06 -30.14
N ALA A 109 35.28 -57.89 -29.09
CA ALA A 109 34.34 -57.97 -27.98
C ALA A 109 34.26 -56.65 -27.19
N ALA A 110 35.40 -56.01 -26.93
CA ALA A 110 35.46 -54.72 -26.25
C ALA A 110 34.77 -53.60 -27.08
N LYS A 111 34.97 -53.60 -28.40
CA LYS A 111 34.29 -52.64 -29.31
C LYS A 111 32.78 -52.84 -29.32
N GLU A 112 32.30 -54.09 -29.34
CA GLU A 112 30.86 -54.37 -29.28
C GLU A 112 30.24 -53.95 -27.94
N GLU A 113 30.94 -54.18 -26.82
CA GLU A 113 30.46 -53.80 -25.50
C GLU A 113 30.44 -52.28 -25.33
N ALA A 114 31.49 -51.59 -25.77
CA ALA A 114 31.54 -50.13 -25.82
C ALA A 114 30.41 -49.54 -26.68
N ALA A 115 30.16 -50.11 -27.87
CA ALA A 115 29.07 -49.68 -28.74
C ALA A 115 27.69 -49.87 -28.09
N ARG A 116 27.48 -50.96 -27.32
CA ARG A 116 26.23 -51.18 -26.58
C ARG A 116 26.04 -50.18 -25.44
N LEU A 117 27.10 -49.86 -24.70
CA LEU A 117 27.04 -48.87 -23.62
C LEU A 117 26.76 -47.47 -24.14
N ILE A 118 27.41 -47.08 -25.24
CA ILE A 118 27.16 -45.79 -25.91
C ILE A 118 25.70 -45.73 -26.38
N ALA A 119 25.20 -46.76 -27.06
CA ALA A 119 23.81 -46.79 -27.52
C ALA A 119 22.80 -46.73 -26.35
N ALA A 120 23.08 -47.41 -25.23
CA ALA A 120 22.23 -47.36 -24.05
C ALA A 120 22.24 -45.96 -23.38
N ALA A 121 23.40 -45.30 -23.32
CA ALA A 121 23.53 -43.95 -22.79
C ALA A 121 22.82 -42.91 -23.67
N GLU A 122 22.94 -43.05 -25.00
CA GLU A 122 22.22 -42.22 -25.96
C GLU A 122 20.70 -42.38 -25.84
N GLU A 123 20.20 -43.61 -25.67
CA GLU A 123 18.77 -43.86 -25.48
C GLU A 123 18.24 -43.25 -24.18
N GLN A 124 19.00 -43.35 -23.08
CA GLN A 124 18.64 -42.69 -21.81
C GLN A 124 18.62 -41.17 -21.95
N ARG A 125 19.59 -40.59 -22.66
CA ARG A 125 19.67 -39.15 -22.91
C ARG A 125 18.50 -38.66 -23.76
N VAL A 126 18.10 -39.41 -24.78
CA VAL A 126 16.92 -39.10 -25.60
C VAL A 126 15.65 -39.14 -24.76
N ARG A 127 15.45 -40.17 -23.93
CA ARG A 127 14.29 -40.27 -23.03
C ARG A 127 14.23 -39.11 -22.03
N HIS A 128 15.38 -38.70 -21.49
CA HIS A 128 15.45 -37.55 -20.59
C HIS A 128 15.07 -36.25 -21.31
N LEU A 129 15.56 -36.03 -22.53
CA LEU A 129 15.19 -34.86 -23.33
C LEU A 129 13.69 -34.85 -23.70
N GLU A 130 13.11 -36.01 -24.00
CA GLU A 130 11.67 -36.13 -24.27
C GLU A 130 10.83 -35.81 -23.02
N GLN A 131 11.24 -36.25 -21.83
CA GLN A 131 10.62 -35.85 -20.56
C GLN A 131 10.77 -34.33 -20.33
N GLN A 132 11.98 -33.82 -20.57
CA GLN A 132 12.37 -32.41 -20.74
C GLN A 132 11.29 -31.58 -21.44
N GLU A 133 11.01 -32.00 -22.67
CA GLU A 133 10.06 -31.33 -23.56
C GLU A 133 8.60 -31.50 -23.13
N GLN A 134 8.22 -32.65 -22.58
CA GLN A 134 6.86 -32.89 -22.09
C GLN A 134 6.54 -32.00 -20.89
N GLU A 135 7.46 -31.86 -19.94
CA GLU A 135 7.32 -30.97 -18.79
C GLU A 135 7.24 -29.51 -19.24
N ARG A 136 8.09 -29.08 -20.17
CA ARG A 136 8.02 -27.73 -20.76
C ARG A 136 6.69 -27.47 -21.46
N LYS A 137 6.14 -28.45 -22.19
CA LYS A 137 4.83 -28.32 -22.85
C LYS A 137 3.71 -28.19 -21.81
N LEU A 138 3.71 -29.03 -20.77
CA LEU A 138 2.72 -28.96 -19.70
C LEU A 138 2.79 -27.61 -18.97
N HIS A 139 4.00 -27.14 -18.64
CA HIS A 139 4.18 -25.84 -18.00
C HIS A 139 3.73 -24.69 -18.91
N ALA A 140 4.00 -24.76 -20.22
CA ALA A 140 3.54 -23.76 -21.17
C ALA A 140 2.00 -23.73 -21.30
N GLU A 141 1.35 -24.89 -21.22
CA GLU A 141 -0.12 -24.99 -21.21
C GLU A 141 -0.71 -24.42 -19.91
N GLN A 142 -0.15 -24.77 -18.75
CA GLN A 142 -0.56 -24.21 -17.46
C GLN A 142 -0.41 -22.68 -17.40
N LEU A 143 0.69 -22.15 -17.95
CA LEU A 143 0.90 -20.71 -18.01
C LEU A 143 -0.15 -20.02 -18.89
N ARG A 144 -0.49 -20.60 -20.05
CA ARG A 144 -1.55 -20.07 -20.92
C ARG A 144 -2.92 -20.09 -20.25
N GLU A 145 -3.26 -21.15 -19.54
CA GLU A 145 -4.51 -21.23 -18.78
C GLU A 145 -4.54 -20.17 -17.66
N ALA A 146 -3.45 -20.00 -16.92
CA ALA A 146 -3.32 -18.97 -15.90
C ALA A 146 -3.45 -17.55 -16.50
N GLU A 147 -2.83 -17.28 -17.65
CA GLU A 147 -2.96 -16.00 -18.36
C GLU A 147 -4.40 -15.74 -18.82
N GLN A 148 -5.11 -16.77 -19.30
CA GLN A 148 -6.51 -16.64 -19.70
C GLN A 148 -7.42 -16.37 -18.50
N LEU A 149 -7.22 -17.07 -17.37
CA LEU A 149 -7.97 -16.84 -16.13
C LEU A 149 -7.68 -15.45 -15.55
N ALA A 150 -6.42 -15.02 -15.54
CA ALA A 150 -6.04 -13.68 -15.10
C ALA A 150 -6.62 -12.61 -16.04
N GLY A 151 -6.64 -12.86 -17.35
CA GLY A 151 -7.27 -11.99 -18.35
C GLY A 151 -8.78 -11.85 -18.13
N ALA A 152 -9.48 -12.96 -17.88
CA ALA A 152 -10.91 -12.96 -17.57
C ALA A 152 -11.21 -12.21 -16.26
N ALA A 153 -10.44 -12.47 -15.19
CA ALA A 153 -10.60 -11.76 -13.91
C ALA A 153 -10.36 -10.24 -14.04
N ARG A 154 -9.37 -9.82 -14.85
CA ARG A 154 -9.13 -8.40 -15.15
C ARG A 154 -10.30 -7.76 -15.90
N GLN A 155 -10.90 -8.48 -16.85
CA GLN A 155 -12.08 -8.00 -17.58
C GLN A 155 -13.29 -7.86 -16.65
N GLU A 156 -13.55 -8.87 -15.81
CA GLU A 156 -14.64 -8.80 -14.81
C GLU A 156 -14.45 -7.63 -13.84
N LEU A 157 -13.23 -7.40 -13.36
CA LEU A 157 -12.92 -6.26 -12.50
C LEU A 157 -13.11 -4.93 -13.23
N ALA A 158 -12.69 -4.83 -14.50
CA ALA A 158 -12.89 -3.63 -15.30
C ALA A 158 -14.38 -3.33 -15.53
N ASP A 159 -15.19 -4.36 -15.78
CA ASP A 159 -16.63 -4.22 -15.94
C ASP A 159 -17.31 -3.81 -14.63
N GLN A 160 -16.89 -4.36 -13.49
CA GLN A 160 -17.38 -3.95 -12.16
C GLN A 160 -17.01 -2.49 -11.84
N LEU A 161 -15.79 -2.07 -12.17
CA LEU A 161 -15.35 -0.68 -11.99
C LEU A 161 -16.14 0.26 -12.89
N ALA A 162 -16.37 -0.10 -14.16
CA ALA A 162 -17.18 0.69 -15.07
C ALA A 162 -18.65 0.80 -14.62
N GLN A 163 -19.21 -0.26 -14.03
CA GLN A 163 -20.54 -0.22 -13.40
C GLN A 163 -20.57 0.72 -12.19
N ARG A 164 -19.59 0.59 -11.28
CA ARG A 164 -19.43 1.48 -10.11
C ARG A 164 -19.27 2.95 -10.51
N GLU A 165 -18.50 3.23 -11.55
CA GLU A 165 -18.33 4.59 -12.07
C GLU A 165 -19.64 5.15 -12.62
N ARG A 166 -20.43 4.35 -13.34
CA ARG A 166 -21.76 4.76 -13.82
C ARG A 166 -22.72 5.02 -12.66
N GLU A 167 -22.77 4.14 -11.66
CA GLU A 167 -23.59 4.33 -10.46
C GLU A 167 -23.22 5.63 -9.72
N LEU A 168 -21.92 5.91 -9.58
CA LEU A 168 -21.45 7.16 -8.97
C LEU A 168 -21.78 8.40 -9.80
N GLN A 169 -21.72 8.30 -11.14
CA GLN A 169 -22.12 9.39 -12.03
C GLN A 169 -23.62 9.67 -11.93
N GLU A 170 -24.45 8.62 -11.88
CA GLU A 170 -25.89 8.76 -11.68
C GLU A 170 -26.24 9.39 -10.33
N GLN A 171 -25.57 8.97 -9.25
CA GLN A 171 -25.75 9.57 -7.92
C GLN A 171 -25.33 11.04 -7.89
N ARG A 172 -24.21 11.39 -8.54
CA ARG A 172 -23.77 12.80 -8.65
C ARG A 172 -24.77 13.63 -9.43
N ALA A 173 -25.25 13.14 -10.58
CA ALA A 173 -26.25 13.83 -11.38
C ALA A 173 -27.57 14.00 -10.60
N ALA A 174 -27.98 13.00 -9.81
CA ALA A 174 -29.16 13.10 -8.96
C ALA A 174 -29.00 14.17 -7.87
N HIS A 175 -27.85 14.20 -7.18
CA HIS A 175 -27.57 15.24 -6.19
C HIS A 175 -27.47 16.64 -6.79
N GLU A 176 -26.88 16.78 -7.97
CA GLU A 176 -26.84 18.07 -8.68
C GLU A 176 -28.25 18.53 -9.07
N ALA A 177 -29.12 17.62 -9.51
CA ALA A 177 -30.51 17.92 -9.79
C ALA A 177 -31.29 18.33 -8.53
N GLU A 178 -31.12 17.64 -7.40
CA GLU A 178 -31.73 18.00 -6.11
C GLU A 178 -31.23 19.38 -5.61
N GLN A 179 -29.94 19.68 -5.76
CA GLN A 179 -29.42 21.00 -5.41
C GLN A 179 -29.97 22.09 -6.34
N ALA A 180 -30.15 21.79 -7.62
CA ALA A 180 -30.75 22.73 -8.57
C ALA A 180 -32.22 23.01 -8.23
N THR A 181 -33.00 21.99 -7.86
CA THR A 181 -34.40 22.18 -7.41
C THR A 181 -34.47 23.00 -6.12
N LEU A 182 -33.63 22.69 -5.13
CA LEU A 182 -33.58 23.47 -3.88
C LEU A 182 -33.16 24.93 -4.11
N ARG A 183 -32.22 25.18 -5.04
CA ARG A 183 -31.84 26.56 -5.43
C ARG A 183 -32.98 27.29 -6.11
N GLN A 184 -33.72 26.59 -6.99
CA GLN A 184 -34.88 27.17 -7.66
C GLN A 184 -35.97 27.52 -6.65
N GLU A 185 -36.34 26.58 -5.77
CA GLU A 185 -37.31 26.80 -4.69
C GLU A 185 -36.88 27.96 -3.76
N GLY A 186 -35.59 28.03 -3.41
CA GLY A 186 -35.03 29.15 -2.64
C GLY A 186 -35.16 30.49 -3.37
N SER A 187 -34.90 30.52 -4.69
CA SER A 187 -35.03 31.73 -5.50
C SER A 187 -36.49 32.19 -5.66
N GLU A 188 -37.42 31.25 -5.82
CA GLU A 188 -38.86 31.52 -5.91
C GLU A 188 -39.40 32.03 -4.56
N ALA A 189 -38.95 31.46 -3.44
CA ALA A 189 -39.31 31.94 -2.10
C ALA A 189 -38.77 33.35 -1.81
N LEU A 190 -37.57 33.68 -2.28
CA LEU A 190 -37.01 35.03 -2.17
C LEU A 190 -37.81 36.03 -3.01
N GLN A 191 -38.15 35.68 -4.26
CA GLN A 191 -38.99 36.53 -5.12
C GLN A 191 -40.39 36.74 -4.52
N ALA A 192 -41.00 35.70 -3.94
CA ALA A 192 -42.28 35.82 -3.25
C ALA A 192 -42.19 36.78 -2.06
N ARG A 193 -41.15 36.67 -1.22
CA ARG A 193 -40.92 37.61 -0.11
C ARG A 193 -40.65 39.04 -0.59
N GLU A 194 -39.92 39.22 -1.68
CA GLU A 194 -39.71 40.54 -2.26
C GLU A 194 -41.03 41.16 -2.74
N GLN A 195 -41.90 40.38 -3.37
CA GLN A 195 -43.23 40.83 -3.79
C GLN A 195 -44.12 41.17 -2.59
N GLU A 196 -44.09 40.37 -1.51
CA GLU A 196 -44.81 40.68 -0.27
C GLU A 196 -44.32 41.99 0.36
N ILE A 197 -43.00 42.21 0.43
CA ILE A 197 -42.43 43.46 0.94
C ILE A 197 -42.83 44.64 0.06
N GLN A 198 -42.83 44.48 -1.26
CA GLN A 198 -43.27 45.53 -2.19
C GLN A 198 -44.76 45.84 -2.02
N ALA A 199 -45.61 44.83 -1.85
CA ALA A 199 -47.04 45.00 -1.60
C ALA A 199 -47.29 45.75 -0.28
N LEU A 200 -46.61 45.36 0.81
CA LEU A 200 -46.71 46.04 2.10
C LEU A 200 -46.23 47.50 2.02
N ARG A 201 -45.17 47.77 1.26
CA ARG A 201 -44.70 49.15 1.01
C ARG A 201 -45.74 49.96 0.24
N ALA A 202 -46.33 49.39 -0.81
CA ALA A 202 -47.37 50.05 -1.59
C ALA A 202 -48.64 50.32 -0.76
N GLU A 203 -49.04 49.37 0.09
CA GLU A 203 -50.14 49.55 1.04
C GLU A 203 -49.85 50.67 2.04
N PHE A 204 -48.63 50.72 2.59
CA PHE A 204 -48.22 51.77 3.51
C PHE A 204 -48.18 53.15 2.83
N GLU A 205 -47.67 53.24 1.60
CA GLU A 205 -47.70 54.47 0.80
C GLU A 205 -49.13 54.93 0.49
N ALA A 206 -50.03 53.99 0.16
CA ALA A 206 -51.44 54.28 -0.06
C ALA A 206 -52.13 54.77 1.22
N GLN A 207 -51.83 54.19 2.38
CA GLN A 207 -52.32 54.66 3.67
C GLN A 207 -51.83 56.07 3.99
N GLN A 208 -50.56 56.38 3.72
CA GLN A 208 -50.03 57.73 3.88
C GLN A 208 -50.66 58.74 2.92
N ALA A 209 -50.89 58.35 1.66
CA ALA A 209 -51.55 59.19 0.68
C ALA A 209 -53.00 59.49 1.09
N ALA A 210 -53.75 58.46 1.52
CA ALA A 210 -55.11 58.62 2.03
C ALA A 210 -55.16 59.52 3.28
N ALA A 211 -54.22 59.38 4.20
CA ALA A 211 -54.11 60.26 5.37
C ALA A 211 -53.77 61.71 4.99
N ARG A 212 -52.96 61.92 3.95
CA ARG A 212 -52.68 63.27 3.41
C ARG A 212 -53.91 63.86 2.73
N GLU A 213 -54.64 63.08 1.95
CA GLU A 213 -55.88 63.52 1.32
C GLU A 213 -56.97 63.86 2.35
N SER A 214 -57.14 63.05 3.40
CA SER A 214 -58.08 63.35 4.48
C SER A 214 -57.69 64.62 5.23
N ALA A 215 -56.40 64.83 5.53
CA ALA A 215 -55.92 66.06 6.14
C ALA A 215 -56.11 67.29 5.24
N GLN A 216 -55.93 67.15 3.92
CA GLN A 216 -56.20 68.22 2.95
C GLN A 216 -57.70 68.53 2.86
N GLN A 217 -58.57 67.52 2.90
CA GLN A 217 -60.02 67.73 2.94
C GLN A 217 -60.47 68.40 4.23
N GLU A 218 -59.91 68.03 5.38
CA GLU A 218 -60.17 68.70 6.66
C GLU A 218 -59.73 70.17 6.63
N LEU A 219 -58.55 70.46 6.08
CA LEU A 219 -58.07 71.83 5.89
C LEU A 219 -59.00 72.63 4.96
N ALA A 220 -59.38 72.06 3.81
CA ALA A 220 -60.29 72.71 2.86
C ALA A 220 -61.68 72.95 3.45
N ASN A 221 -62.20 72.01 4.24
CA ASN A 221 -63.46 72.17 4.96
C ASN A 221 -63.36 73.28 6.02
N ALA A 222 -62.24 73.37 6.75
CA ALA A 222 -62.01 74.45 7.71
C ALA A 222 -61.90 75.82 7.02
N GLU A 223 -61.21 75.90 5.88
CA GLU A 223 -61.13 77.12 5.06
C GLU A 223 -62.50 77.55 4.52
N ALA A 224 -63.31 76.60 4.03
CA ALA A 224 -64.67 76.88 3.56
C ALA A 224 -65.58 77.39 4.69
N LEU A 225 -65.47 76.81 5.88
CA LEU A 225 -66.22 77.23 7.06
C LEU A 225 -65.80 78.65 7.51
N HIS A 226 -64.50 78.96 7.46
CA HIS A 226 -64.01 80.31 7.71
C HIS A 226 -64.48 81.31 6.65
N LEU A 227 -64.57 80.91 5.39
CA LEU A 227 -65.09 81.76 4.32
C LEU A 227 -66.57 82.07 4.54
N GLN A 228 -67.37 81.08 4.93
CA GLN A 228 -68.78 81.26 5.30
C GLN A 228 -68.92 82.21 6.50
N GLN A 229 -68.13 82.03 7.56
CA GLN A 229 -68.12 82.95 8.71
C GLN A 229 -67.78 84.39 8.30
N LEU A 230 -66.84 84.58 7.37
CA LEU A 230 -66.49 85.89 6.82
C LEU A 230 -67.63 86.51 6.00
N GLU A 231 -68.37 85.71 5.25
CA GLU A 231 -69.55 86.15 4.51
C GLU A 231 -70.72 86.51 5.43
N GLU A 232 -70.97 85.72 6.48
CA GLU A 232 -71.95 86.03 7.51
C GLU A 232 -71.62 87.32 8.25
N LEU A 233 -70.35 87.54 8.61
CA LEU A 233 -69.90 88.79 9.23
C LEU A 233 -70.05 89.99 8.28
N LYS A 234 -69.79 89.82 6.98
CA LYS A 234 -70.03 90.87 5.96
C LYS A 234 -71.51 91.16 5.80
N ALA A 235 -72.37 90.15 5.80
CA ALA A 235 -73.81 90.30 5.70
C ALA A 235 -74.39 90.98 6.95
N ALA A 236 -73.93 90.60 8.14
CA ALA A 236 -74.28 91.27 9.39
C ALA A 236 -73.90 92.76 9.37
N HIS A 237 -72.68 93.08 8.90
CA HIS A 237 -72.25 94.46 8.78
C HIS A 237 -73.05 95.27 7.74
N GLN A 238 -73.46 94.65 6.63
CA GLN A 238 -74.35 95.29 5.65
C GLN A 238 -75.74 95.60 6.25
N LEU A 239 -76.30 94.66 7.02
CA LEU A 239 -77.56 94.83 7.75
C LEU A 239 -77.47 95.96 8.78
N GLU A 240 -76.35 96.06 9.51
CA GLU A 240 -76.10 97.19 10.42
C GLU A 240 -76.06 98.52 9.66
N GLN A 241 -75.32 98.62 8.55
CA GLN A 241 -75.27 99.83 7.73
C GLN A 241 -76.65 100.22 7.15
N GLU A 242 -77.46 99.24 6.75
CA GLU A 242 -78.83 99.47 6.29
C GLU A 242 -79.73 99.96 7.43
N SER A 243 -79.62 99.36 8.62
CA SER A 243 -80.37 99.79 9.81
C SER A 243 -80.01 101.23 10.25
N GLU A 244 -78.74 101.61 10.14
CA GLU A 244 -78.28 102.97 10.39
C GLU A 244 -78.83 103.95 9.33
N ARG A 245 -78.88 103.55 8.05
CA ARG A 245 -79.48 104.37 6.98
C ARG A 245 -80.99 104.54 7.15
N GLU A 246 -81.70 103.49 7.56
CA GLU A 246 -83.13 103.57 7.86
C GLU A 246 -83.42 104.48 9.04
N ARG A 247 -82.62 104.39 10.12
CA ARG A 247 -82.70 105.28 11.28
C ARG A 247 -82.48 106.74 10.89
N MET A 248 -81.47 107.02 10.07
CA MET A 248 -81.21 108.36 9.52
C MET A 248 -82.33 108.86 8.60
N SER A 249 -83.10 107.97 7.96
CA SER A 249 -84.28 108.34 7.18
C SER A 249 -85.50 108.64 8.05
N ARG A 250 -85.70 107.89 9.14
CA ARG A 250 -86.80 108.10 10.11
C ARG A 250 -86.63 109.41 10.88
N GLU A 251 -85.40 109.72 11.31
CA GLU A 251 -85.08 111.00 11.97
C GLU A 251 -85.27 112.21 11.03
N LYS A 252 -85.10 112.05 9.71
CA LYS A 252 -85.44 113.10 8.72
C LYS A 252 -86.94 113.21 8.42
N ALA A 253 -87.70 112.12 8.56
CA ALA A 253 -89.16 112.11 8.33
C ALA A 253 -89.94 112.69 9.53
N GLU A 254 -89.49 112.44 10.76
CA GLU A 254 -90.13 112.96 11.98
C GLU A 254 -89.89 114.48 12.18
N ALA A 255 -88.81 115.03 11.64
CA ALA A 255 -88.57 116.48 11.62
C ALA A 255 -89.48 117.27 10.63
N LEU A 256 -90.15 116.59 9.69
CA LEU A 256 -91.06 117.21 8.69
C LEU A 256 -92.56 117.04 9.02
N ALA A 257 -92.93 116.17 9.97
CA ALA A 257 -94.33 115.93 10.36
C ALA A 257 -94.84 116.84 11.50
N ALA A 258 -93.96 117.42 12.31
CA ALA A 258 -94.34 118.18 13.51
C ALA A 258 -94.74 119.67 13.26
N VAL A 259 -94.84 120.12 12.00
CA VAL A 259 -95.15 121.53 11.65
C VAL A 259 -96.46 121.71 10.86
N GLN A 260 -97.21 120.63 10.57
CA GLN A 260 -98.47 120.73 9.80
C GLN A 260 -99.68 120.00 10.42
N GLU A 261 -99.65 119.66 11.71
CA GLU A 261 -100.85 119.26 12.47
C GLU A 261 -101.29 120.37 13.42
N SER A 262 -101.34 121.59 12.86
CA SER A 262 -102.02 122.74 13.45
C SER A 262 -103.10 123.20 12.47
N LEU A 263 -104.34 123.24 12.97
CA LEU A 263 -105.50 123.95 12.41
C LEU A 263 -106.16 123.33 11.17
N GLY A 264 -107.19 122.51 11.41
CA GLY A 264 -108.19 122.18 10.41
C GLY A 264 -109.15 121.06 10.79
N GLY A 265 -109.90 121.20 11.90
CA GLY A 265 -110.94 120.21 12.21
C GLY A 265 -111.78 120.44 13.46
N GLU A 266 -111.84 121.66 13.98
CA GLU A 266 -112.89 122.05 14.92
C GLU A 266 -114.22 122.25 14.15
N LEU A 267 -115.29 121.70 14.73
CA LEU A 267 -116.72 122.03 14.56
C LEU A 267 -117.50 121.34 13.42
N ALA A 268 -117.95 120.12 13.74
CA ALA A 268 -119.38 119.81 13.74
C ALA A 268 -119.65 118.83 14.92
N GLU A 269 -119.86 119.38 16.10
CA GLU A 269 -121.20 119.50 16.71
C GLU A 269 -121.70 118.19 17.34
N THR A 270 -121.55 118.01 18.65
CA THR A 270 -122.54 118.49 19.64
C THR A 270 -123.99 118.12 19.29
N ARG A 271 -124.42 116.96 19.78
CA ARG A 271 -125.59 116.95 20.66
C ARG A 271 -125.08 116.75 22.07
N THR A 272 -124.81 117.81 22.84
CA THR A 272 -125.86 118.48 23.63
C THR A 272 -126.62 117.43 24.46
N THR A 273 -126.50 117.37 25.77
CA THR A 273 -126.40 118.49 26.69
C THR A 273 -125.97 118.04 28.07
N LEU A 274 -125.20 118.93 28.69
CA LEU A 274 -125.23 119.22 30.11
C LEU A 274 -126.61 119.02 30.77
N GLY A 275 -126.58 118.37 31.91
CA GLY A 275 -127.68 118.16 32.83
C GLY A 275 -127.15 117.32 33.97
N GLN A 276 -126.09 117.77 34.62
CA GLN A 276 -126.26 118.44 35.91
C GLN A 276 -126.71 117.46 36.99
N GLN A 277 -125.99 117.29 38.08
CA GLN A 277 -124.75 117.91 38.51
C GLN A 277 -124.35 117.16 39.78
N LEU A 278 -123.05 117.11 40.02
CA LEU A 278 -122.41 117.32 41.31
C LEU A 278 -123.30 117.33 42.55
N ALA A 279 -122.74 116.64 43.56
CA ALA A 279 -122.79 117.01 44.95
C ALA A 279 -124.11 116.73 45.65
N ASP A 280 -124.20 116.01 46.75
CA ASP A 280 -123.25 115.55 47.77
C ASP A 280 -124.23 114.97 48.82
N THR A 281 -124.00 113.97 49.67
CA THR A 281 -122.84 113.36 50.30
C THR A 281 -123.41 112.26 51.21
N LYS A 282 -122.60 111.24 51.54
CA LYS A 282 -122.11 111.00 52.92
C LYS A 282 -121.63 109.56 53.07
N GLU A 283 -120.32 109.41 52.84
CA GLU A 283 -119.39 108.88 53.83
C GLU A 283 -120.01 108.67 55.23
N SER A 284 -120.15 107.41 55.66
CA SER A 284 -119.32 106.82 56.72
C SER A 284 -119.91 105.51 57.25
N LEU A 285 -118.99 104.70 57.78
CA LEU A 285 -119.13 103.42 58.49
C LEU A 285 -119.15 102.19 57.57
N GLY A 286 -118.11 101.36 57.46
CA GLY A 286 -117.01 101.11 58.39
C GLY A 286 -117.19 99.74 59.04
N ASN A 287 -116.42 98.78 58.54
CA ASN A 287 -115.82 97.64 59.27
C ASN A 287 -116.67 96.94 60.34
N GLU A 288 -117.08 95.70 60.07
CA GLU A 288 -116.88 94.52 60.94
C GLU A 288 -117.66 93.30 60.42
N LEU A 289 -116.99 92.32 59.79
CA LEU A 289 -117.16 90.88 60.11
C LEU A 289 -116.16 89.99 59.35
N ALA A 290 -114.87 90.35 59.42
CA ALA A 290 -113.74 89.57 58.92
C ALA A 290 -113.26 88.47 59.91
N GLY A 291 -113.98 88.22 61.01
CA GLY A 291 -113.49 87.43 62.15
C GLY A 291 -113.67 85.91 62.08
N THR A 292 -114.41 85.34 61.14
CA THR A 292 -114.78 83.91 61.21
C THR A 292 -114.02 82.98 60.25
N LYS A 293 -113.05 83.48 59.45
CA LYS A 293 -112.25 82.65 58.53
C LYS A 293 -110.85 82.25 59.01
N GLU A 294 -110.30 82.87 60.06
CA GLU A 294 -108.90 82.62 60.47
C GLU A 294 -108.71 81.40 61.40
N ARG A 295 -109.76 80.95 62.09
CA ARG A 295 -109.62 79.96 63.18
C ARG A 295 -109.53 78.50 62.73
N LEU A 296 -109.91 78.17 61.48
CA LEU A 296 -109.87 76.80 60.94
C LEU A 296 -108.66 76.51 60.03
N GLY A 297 -107.86 77.52 59.68
CA GLY A 297 -106.65 77.33 58.86
C GLY A 297 -105.45 76.78 59.64
N LYS A 298 -105.31 77.12 60.93
CA LYS A 298 -104.09 76.84 61.71
C LYS A 298 -103.98 75.39 62.24
N GLU A 299 -105.08 74.64 62.32
CA GLU A 299 -105.05 73.25 62.84
C GLU A 299 -104.77 72.19 61.75
N LEU A 300 -105.02 72.49 60.48
CA LEU A 300 -104.75 71.59 59.34
C LEU A 300 -103.28 71.60 58.87
N GLU A 301 -102.53 72.65 59.19
CA GLU A 301 -101.14 72.82 58.74
C GLU A 301 -100.14 72.15 59.70
N ALA A 302 -100.47 72.09 61.00
CA ALA A 302 -99.65 71.46 62.03
C ALA A 302 -99.61 69.91 61.94
N THR A 303 -100.64 69.27 61.38
CA THR A 303 -100.69 67.81 61.21
C THR A 303 -99.99 67.34 59.93
N ARG A 304 -99.93 68.16 58.88
CA ARG A 304 -99.14 67.88 57.66
C ARG A 304 -97.63 67.99 57.87
N GLN A 305 -97.17 68.93 58.69
CA GLN A 305 -95.73 69.11 58.93
C GLN A 305 -95.08 68.00 59.77
N LYS A 306 -95.82 67.36 60.68
CA LYS A 306 -95.27 66.26 61.51
C LYS A 306 -95.11 64.96 60.73
N LEU A 307 -96.11 64.57 59.94
CA LEU A 307 -96.04 63.38 59.09
C LEU A 307 -95.07 63.53 57.91
N GLY A 308 -94.82 64.75 57.43
CA GLY A 308 -93.83 65.02 56.38
C GLY A 308 -92.37 64.85 56.84
N LYS A 309 -92.06 65.16 58.11
CA LYS A 309 -90.70 65.00 58.66
C LYS A 309 -90.35 63.54 58.94
N GLU A 310 -91.25 62.78 59.55
CA GLU A 310 -90.98 61.36 59.87
C GLU A 310 -90.82 60.49 58.61
N LEU A 311 -91.47 60.85 57.50
CA LEU A 311 -91.37 60.12 56.23
C LEU A 311 -90.08 60.45 55.46
N GLU A 312 -89.53 61.66 55.64
CA GLU A 312 -88.26 62.06 55.03
C GLU A 312 -87.06 61.50 55.80
N ASP A 313 -87.12 61.48 57.14
CA ASP A 313 -86.07 60.94 58.00
C ASP A 313 -85.96 59.40 57.86
N THR A 314 -87.08 58.69 57.64
CA THR A 314 -87.07 57.25 57.37
C THR A 314 -86.57 56.92 55.96
N LYS A 315 -86.80 57.78 54.96
CA LYS A 315 -86.22 57.63 53.62
C LYS A 315 -84.72 57.93 53.59
N GLN A 316 -84.26 58.97 54.30
CA GLN A 316 -82.84 59.31 54.36
C GLN A 316 -82.04 58.25 55.11
N SER A 317 -82.55 57.71 56.23
CA SER A 317 -81.86 56.65 56.97
C SER A 317 -81.79 55.32 56.21
N LEU A 318 -82.85 54.91 55.51
CA LEU A 318 -82.82 53.73 54.63
C LEU A 318 -81.93 53.94 53.40
N GLY A 319 -81.92 55.15 52.82
CA GLY A 319 -81.04 55.49 51.70
C GLY A 319 -79.56 55.50 52.07
N GLN A 320 -79.22 55.98 53.27
CA GLN A 320 -77.86 55.92 53.80
C GLN A 320 -77.43 54.48 54.09
N ALA A 321 -78.27 53.66 54.73
CA ALA A 321 -77.96 52.25 55.01
C ALA A 321 -77.75 51.42 53.73
N LEU A 322 -78.60 51.61 52.71
CA LEU A 322 -78.45 50.95 51.40
C LEU A 322 -77.19 51.38 50.66
N ASN A 323 -76.79 52.64 50.75
CA ASN A 323 -75.54 53.10 50.15
C ASN A 323 -74.32 52.56 50.88
N THR A 324 -74.34 52.50 52.22
CA THR A 324 -73.23 51.90 52.97
C THR A 324 -73.07 50.40 52.70
N GLU A 325 -74.17 49.65 52.55
CA GLU A 325 -74.09 48.24 52.16
C GLU A 325 -73.63 48.05 50.71
N ARG A 326 -74.08 48.92 49.78
CA ARG A 326 -73.59 48.90 48.39
C ARG A 326 -72.11 49.21 48.29
N GLU A 327 -71.61 50.19 49.04
CA GLU A 327 -70.19 50.51 49.11
C GLU A 327 -69.39 49.38 49.75
N ALA A 328 -69.90 48.74 50.81
CA ALA A 328 -69.25 47.58 51.44
C ALA A 328 -69.19 46.38 50.47
N LEU A 329 -70.27 46.08 49.75
CA LEU A 329 -70.31 45.02 48.74
C LEU A 329 -69.40 45.33 47.55
N GLN A 330 -69.31 46.59 47.11
CA GLN A 330 -68.38 47.01 46.06
C GLN A 330 -66.92 46.87 46.51
N ARG A 331 -66.60 47.22 47.76
CA ARG A 331 -65.26 47.01 48.33
C ARG A 331 -64.90 45.54 48.44
N GLU A 332 -65.83 44.68 48.87
CA GLU A 332 -65.59 43.23 48.93
C GLU A 332 -65.46 42.60 47.53
N LEU A 333 -66.25 43.04 46.54
CA LEU A 333 -66.09 42.63 45.14
C LEU A 333 -64.75 43.09 44.55
N ALA A 334 -64.30 44.31 44.87
CA ALA A 334 -63.01 44.83 44.45
C ALA A 334 -61.86 44.02 45.07
N LYS A 335 -61.89 43.77 46.39
CA LYS A 335 -60.93 42.89 47.06
C LYS A 335 -60.92 41.48 46.47
N ASN A 336 -62.09 40.91 46.17
CA ASN A 336 -62.17 39.57 45.57
C ASN A 336 -61.58 39.56 44.15
N LYS A 337 -61.77 40.64 43.38
CA LYS A 337 -61.18 40.81 42.06
C LYS A 337 -59.66 40.95 42.13
N GLU A 338 -59.14 41.75 43.05
CA GLU A 338 -57.70 41.90 43.31
C GLU A 338 -57.07 40.59 43.81
N LEU A 339 -57.75 39.85 44.70
CA LEU A 339 -57.28 38.55 45.17
C LEU A 339 -57.23 37.52 44.04
N ARG A 340 -58.23 37.50 43.14
CA ARG A 340 -58.20 36.64 41.95
C ARG A 340 -57.10 37.03 40.97
N GLN A 341 -56.82 38.32 40.81
CA GLN A 341 -55.73 38.79 39.97
C GLN A 341 -54.36 38.47 40.58
N SER A 342 -54.19 38.59 41.90
CA SER A 342 -52.95 38.22 42.59
C SER A 342 -52.73 36.70 42.60
N GLN A 343 -53.78 35.91 42.82
CA GLN A 343 -53.72 34.45 42.70
C GLN A 343 -53.44 34.02 41.25
N GLY A 344 -54.09 34.63 40.26
CA GLY A 344 -53.83 34.34 38.84
C GLY A 344 -52.40 34.70 38.40
N THR A 345 -51.84 35.80 38.91
CA THR A 345 -50.44 36.17 38.65
C THR A 345 -49.45 35.25 39.38
N GLN A 346 -49.76 34.80 40.61
CA GLN A 346 -48.97 33.78 41.30
C GLN A 346 -49.01 32.42 40.59
N GLU A 347 -50.19 31.95 40.17
CA GLU A 347 -50.33 30.72 39.39
C GLU A 347 -49.59 30.81 38.06
N HIS A 348 -49.61 31.97 37.41
CA HIS A 348 -48.85 32.17 36.17
C HIS A 348 -47.34 32.12 36.43
N ARG A 349 -46.84 32.79 37.47
CA ARG A 349 -45.44 32.71 37.89
C ARG A 349 -45.01 31.30 38.25
N HIS A 350 -45.84 30.54 38.98
CA HIS A 350 -45.55 29.16 39.31
C HIS A 350 -45.57 28.24 38.09
N LYS A 351 -46.49 28.45 37.13
CA LYS A 351 -46.48 27.71 35.86
C LYS A 351 -45.24 28.02 35.03
N GLN A 352 -44.82 29.28 34.97
CA GLN A 352 -43.58 29.67 34.28
C GLN A 352 -42.35 29.05 34.95
N GLN A 353 -42.27 29.08 36.30
CA GLN A 353 -41.19 28.42 37.04
C GLN A 353 -41.18 26.90 36.84
N LEU A 354 -42.34 26.25 36.81
CA LEU A 354 -42.44 24.82 36.52
C LEU A 354 -42.01 24.50 35.09
N GLN A 355 -42.41 25.31 34.10
CA GLN A 355 -41.97 25.14 32.71
C GLN A 355 -40.45 25.32 32.56
N GLU A 356 -39.86 26.28 33.27
CA GLU A 356 -38.42 26.50 33.27
C GLU A 356 -37.67 25.33 33.94
N LEU A 357 -38.16 24.82 35.07
CA LEU A 357 -37.60 23.64 35.71
C LEU A 357 -37.77 22.37 34.86
N GLU A 358 -38.90 22.21 34.17
CA GLU A 358 -39.13 21.11 33.22
C GLU A 358 -38.17 21.19 32.03
N LYS A 359 -37.92 22.40 31.52
CA LYS A 359 -36.94 22.64 30.45
C LYS A 359 -35.52 22.30 30.92
N GLN A 360 -35.11 22.76 32.10
CA GLN A 360 -33.81 22.43 32.69
C GLN A 360 -33.65 20.93 32.93
N LEU A 361 -34.69 20.23 33.39
CA LEU A 361 -34.69 18.77 33.54
C LEU A 361 -34.62 18.05 32.18
N ALA A 362 -35.29 18.58 31.15
CA ALA A 362 -35.20 18.04 29.79
C ALA A 362 -33.80 18.24 29.18
N GLU A 363 -33.18 19.39 29.40
CA GLU A 363 -31.80 19.68 28.98
C GLU A 363 -30.79 18.79 29.71
N LEU A 364 -30.92 18.60 31.03
CA LEU A 364 -30.08 17.67 31.79
C LEU A 364 -30.29 16.21 31.34
N ARG A 365 -31.52 15.80 31.04
CA ARG A 365 -31.82 14.47 30.46
C ARG A 365 -31.24 14.31 29.05
N GLY A 366 -31.31 15.34 28.22
CA GLY A 366 -30.66 15.38 26.92
C GLY A 366 -29.13 15.28 27.03
N GLY A 367 -28.53 16.07 27.94
CA GLY A 367 -27.09 16.07 28.21
C GLY A 367 -26.60 14.72 28.75
N THR A 368 -27.33 14.10 29.68
CA THR A 368 -27.03 12.74 30.16
C THR A 368 -27.17 11.68 29.05
N GLY A 369 -28.16 11.81 28.16
CA GLY A 369 -28.28 10.95 26.97
C GLY A 369 -27.09 11.10 26.00
N GLN A 370 -26.67 12.34 25.74
CA GLN A 370 -25.48 12.63 24.91
C GLN A 370 -24.18 12.13 25.57
N LEU A 371 -24.05 12.25 26.89
CA LEU A 371 -22.91 11.71 27.62
C LEU A 371 -22.90 10.18 27.59
N GLN A 372 -24.05 9.53 27.70
CA GLN A 372 -24.15 8.06 27.56
C GLN A 372 -23.84 7.59 26.13
N SER A 373 -24.28 8.32 25.10
CA SER A 373 -23.95 7.96 23.71
C SER A 373 -22.46 8.17 23.42
N ARG A 374 -21.87 9.26 23.93
CA ARG A 374 -20.41 9.50 23.86
C ARG A 374 -19.62 8.45 24.64
N LEU A 375 -20.09 8.05 25.81
CA LEU A 375 -19.46 6.97 26.60
C LEU A 375 -19.50 5.64 25.84
N ARG A 376 -20.64 5.26 25.27
CA ARG A 376 -20.75 4.03 24.46
C ARG A 376 -19.87 4.08 23.21
N ALA A 377 -19.79 5.24 22.55
CA ALA A 377 -18.89 5.42 21.41
C ALA A 377 -17.41 5.30 21.83
N ALA A 378 -17.03 5.89 22.96
CA ALA A 378 -15.68 5.76 23.50
C ALA A 378 -15.36 4.31 23.93
N GLU A 379 -16.29 3.61 24.56
CA GLU A 379 -16.16 2.19 24.91
C GLU A 379 -16.01 1.31 23.67
N ALA A 380 -16.79 1.58 22.61
CA ALA A 380 -16.67 0.89 21.33
C ALA A 380 -15.32 1.14 20.66
N ASN A 381 -14.83 2.39 20.70
CA ASN A 381 -13.52 2.74 20.16
C ASN A 381 -12.38 2.05 20.93
N ILE A 382 -12.43 2.03 22.27
CA ILE A 382 -11.43 1.31 23.09
C ILE A 382 -11.46 -0.19 22.80
N LYS A 383 -12.64 -0.77 22.55
CA LYS A 383 -12.74 -2.17 22.14
C LYS A 383 -12.10 -2.40 20.76
N ALA A 384 -12.40 -1.55 19.78
CA ALA A 384 -11.80 -1.64 18.45
C ALA A 384 -10.27 -1.48 18.49
N GLU A 385 -9.74 -0.57 19.31
CA GLU A 385 -8.29 -0.40 19.52
C GLU A 385 -7.66 -1.61 20.22
N ARG A 386 -8.38 -2.29 21.11
CA ARG A 386 -7.90 -3.55 21.72
C ARG A 386 -7.85 -4.68 20.72
N ASP A 387 -8.90 -4.81 19.91
CA ASP A 387 -9.00 -5.85 18.89
C ASP A 387 -7.92 -5.64 17.80
N SER A 388 -7.68 -4.38 17.39
CA SER A 388 -6.58 -4.05 16.45
C SER A 388 -5.20 -4.30 17.05
N ARG A 389 -4.98 -3.95 18.33
CA ARG A 389 -3.74 -4.27 19.04
C ARG A 389 -3.51 -5.78 19.14
N GLN A 390 -4.56 -6.56 19.39
CA GLN A 390 -4.45 -8.01 19.43
C GLN A 390 -4.10 -8.58 18.05
N SER A 391 -4.73 -8.09 16.99
CA SER A 391 -4.38 -8.47 15.62
C SER A 391 -2.92 -8.11 15.27
N LEU A 392 -2.43 -6.95 15.73
CA LEU A 392 -1.03 -6.55 15.53
C LEU A 392 -0.05 -7.42 16.32
N LEU A 393 -0.41 -7.85 17.53
CA LEU A 393 0.40 -8.78 18.32
C LEU A 393 0.47 -10.16 17.66
N GLU A 394 -0.65 -10.67 17.14
CA GLU A 394 -0.68 -11.94 16.40
C GLU A 394 0.17 -11.87 15.13
N GLN A 395 0.11 -10.75 14.39
CA GLN A 395 0.97 -10.50 13.24
C GLN A 395 2.45 -10.44 13.65
N TYR A 396 2.78 -9.70 14.71
CA TYR A 396 4.16 -9.64 15.23
C TYR A 396 4.69 -11.02 15.63
N GLU A 397 3.90 -11.83 16.34
CA GLU A 397 4.28 -13.21 16.69
C GLU A 397 4.50 -14.09 15.45
N SER A 398 3.72 -13.88 14.38
CA SER A 398 3.93 -14.61 13.12
C SER A 398 5.23 -14.20 12.42
N VAL A 399 5.59 -12.91 12.46
CA VAL A 399 6.83 -12.39 11.90
C VAL A 399 8.04 -12.89 12.69
N VAL A 400 7.97 -12.87 14.03
CA VAL A 400 9.04 -13.40 14.89
C VAL A 400 9.31 -14.88 14.60
N LYS A 401 8.25 -15.70 14.44
CA LYS A 401 8.42 -17.11 14.05
C LYS A 401 9.04 -17.26 12.67
N ARG A 402 8.74 -16.35 11.73
CA ARG A 402 9.34 -16.35 10.39
C ARG A 402 10.82 -15.95 10.46
N GLU A 403 11.19 -14.99 11.29
CA GLU A 403 12.58 -14.62 11.55
C GLU A 403 13.36 -15.78 12.16
N GLU A 404 12.80 -16.47 13.16
CA GLU A 404 13.42 -17.67 13.76
C GLU A 404 13.67 -18.77 12.71
N GLN A 405 12.71 -19.02 11.81
CA GLN A 405 12.89 -19.96 10.69
C GLN A 405 14.00 -19.54 9.74
N LEU A 406 14.05 -18.25 9.36
CA LEU A 406 15.09 -17.72 8.49
C LEU A 406 16.47 -17.77 9.15
N GLU A 407 16.57 -17.59 10.47
CA GLU A 407 17.82 -17.78 11.21
C GLU A 407 18.29 -19.24 11.18
N GLU A 408 17.38 -20.21 11.32
CA GLU A 408 17.72 -21.63 11.20
C GLU A 408 18.17 -21.98 9.77
N GLU A 409 17.46 -21.49 8.76
CA GLU A 409 17.84 -21.67 7.35
C GLU A 409 19.23 -21.05 7.07
N LEU A 410 19.49 -19.82 7.56
CA LEU A 410 20.80 -19.18 7.45
C LEU A 410 21.89 -20.00 8.13
N ARG A 411 21.64 -20.52 9.35
CA ARG A 411 22.62 -21.38 10.05
C ARG A 411 22.94 -22.63 9.22
N SER A 412 21.92 -23.31 8.70
CA SER A 412 22.12 -24.50 7.85
C SER A 412 22.90 -24.16 6.56
N ALA A 413 22.62 -23.02 5.93
CA ALA A 413 23.35 -22.56 4.75
C ALA A 413 24.80 -22.20 5.07
N THR A 414 25.07 -21.61 6.24
CA THR A 414 26.45 -21.33 6.68
C THR A 414 27.23 -22.61 6.98
N GLU A 415 26.59 -23.63 7.57
CA GLU A 415 27.21 -24.94 7.81
C GLU A 415 27.56 -25.64 6.49
N LEU A 416 26.63 -25.65 5.52
CA LEU A 416 26.90 -26.16 4.17
C LEU A 416 28.03 -25.38 3.47
N GLY A 417 28.05 -24.05 3.62
CA GLY A 417 29.12 -23.21 3.10
C GLY A 417 30.50 -23.56 3.69
N THR A 418 30.56 -23.84 4.99
CA THR A 418 31.81 -24.28 5.63
C THR A 418 32.26 -25.65 5.13
N LEU A 419 31.35 -26.60 4.97
CA LEU A 419 31.68 -27.94 4.45
C LEU A 419 32.21 -27.87 3.01
N LEU A 420 31.54 -27.10 2.14
CA LEU A 420 32.00 -26.90 0.76
C LEU A 420 33.38 -26.21 0.72
N SER A 421 33.66 -25.28 1.64
CA SER A 421 34.97 -24.65 1.72
C SER A 421 36.06 -25.62 2.15
N GLU A 422 35.77 -26.53 3.08
CA GLU A 422 36.68 -27.60 3.50
C GLU A 422 36.94 -28.58 2.34
N GLU A 423 35.89 -29.01 1.63
CA GLU A 423 36.02 -29.89 0.45
C GLU A 423 36.85 -29.24 -0.67
N LEU A 424 36.68 -27.93 -0.91
CA LEU A 424 37.50 -27.19 -1.87
C LEU A 424 38.97 -27.07 -1.44
N GLU A 425 39.24 -26.92 -0.15
CA GLU A 425 40.61 -26.93 0.38
C GLU A 425 41.27 -28.30 0.24
N GLU A 426 40.53 -29.39 0.50
CA GLU A 426 41.00 -30.76 0.30
C GLU A 426 41.29 -31.05 -1.18
N LEU A 427 40.39 -30.65 -2.08
CA LEU A 427 40.59 -30.80 -3.53
C LEU A 427 41.81 -30.00 -4.01
N ARG A 428 42.00 -28.77 -3.53
CA ARG A 428 43.20 -27.97 -3.85
C ARG A 428 44.47 -28.63 -3.35
N ALA A 429 44.48 -29.16 -2.13
CA ALA A 429 45.64 -29.87 -1.59
C ALA A 429 45.96 -31.13 -2.42
N SER A 430 44.94 -31.87 -2.86
CA SER A 430 45.13 -33.03 -3.74
C SER A 430 45.68 -32.66 -5.11
N TYR A 431 45.22 -31.53 -5.67
CA TYR A 431 45.69 -31.00 -6.94
C TYR A 431 47.16 -30.57 -6.85
N ASP A 432 47.54 -29.81 -5.82
CA ASP A 432 48.92 -29.38 -5.59
C ASP A 432 49.86 -30.59 -5.40
N ALA A 433 49.41 -31.64 -4.71
CA ALA A 433 50.15 -32.88 -4.58
C ALA A 433 50.37 -33.55 -5.95
N SER A 434 49.31 -33.72 -6.75
CA SER A 434 49.42 -34.29 -8.10
C SER A 434 50.33 -33.47 -9.03
N GLN A 435 50.28 -32.14 -8.92
CA GLN A 435 51.15 -31.25 -9.69
C GLN A 435 52.62 -31.40 -9.28
N SER A 436 52.89 -31.56 -7.98
CA SER A 436 54.24 -31.80 -7.46
C SER A 436 54.81 -33.16 -7.91
N GLU A 437 53.96 -34.19 -7.98
CA GLU A 437 54.31 -35.52 -8.50
C GLU A 437 54.61 -35.47 -10.00
N ALA A 438 53.77 -34.78 -10.79
CA ALA A 438 54.00 -34.57 -12.22
C ALA A 438 55.31 -33.83 -12.48
N ALA A 439 55.62 -32.79 -11.70
CA ALA A 439 56.89 -32.06 -11.80
C ALA A 439 58.11 -32.95 -11.46
N ALA A 440 57.98 -33.84 -10.47
CA ALA A 440 59.02 -34.80 -10.14
C ALA A 440 59.24 -35.84 -11.25
N LEU A 441 58.16 -36.35 -11.83
CA LEU A 441 58.22 -37.28 -12.97
C LEU A 441 58.86 -36.61 -14.20
N HIS A 442 58.50 -35.37 -14.51
CA HIS A 442 59.09 -34.62 -15.62
C HIS A 442 60.61 -34.43 -15.44
N SER A 443 61.06 -34.05 -14.24
CA SER A 443 62.49 -33.95 -13.91
C SER A 443 63.22 -35.30 -14.05
N SER A 444 62.56 -36.40 -13.66
CA SER A 444 63.13 -37.74 -13.84
C SER A 444 63.21 -38.15 -15.32
N LEU A 445 62.21 -37.77 -16.14
CA LEU A 445 62.21 -37.99 -17.59
C LEU A 445 63.31 -37.16 -18.27
N GLU A 446 63.50 -35.90 -17.91
CA GLU A 446 64.61 -35.09 -18.42
C GLU A 446 65.97 -35.71 -18.09
N GLN A 447 66.14 -36.24 -16.87
CA GLN A 447 67.36 -36.93 -16.47
C GLN A 447 67.59 -38.22 -17.27
N THR A 448 66.56 -39.04 -17.48
CA THR A 448 66.66 -40.27 -18.27
C THR A 448 66.86 -40.00 -19.76
N GLY A 449 66.24 -38.94 -20.32
CA GLY A 449 66.50 -38.48 -21.67
C GLY A 449 67.96 -38.00 -21.84
N GLY A 450 68.48 -37.28 -20.84
CA GLY A 450 69.88 -36.89 -20.77
C GLY A 450 70.83 -38.09 -20.77
N THR A 451 70.57 -39.13 -19.97
CA THR A 451 71.41 -40.34 -19.95
C THR A 451 71.31 -41.14 -21.24
N LEU A 452 70.11 -41.25 -21.84
CA LEU A 452 69.90 -41.93 -23.12
C LEU A 452 70.68 -41.25 -24.25
N SER A 453 70.66 -39.90 -24.30
CA SER A 453 71.41 -39.15 -25.31
C SER A 453 72.92 -39.40 -25.22
N ARG A 454 73.44 -39.48 -23.99
CA ARG A 454 74.84 -39.79 -23.72
C ARG A 454 75.21 -41.21 -24.15
N VAL A 455 74.36 -42.19 -23.85
CA VAL A 455 74.57 -43.59 -24.29
C VAL A 455 74.51 -43.70 -25.81
N GLN A 456 73.61 -42.98 -26.48
CA GLN A 456 73.54 -42.94 -27.95
C GLN A 456 74.82 -42.34 -28.55
N GLU A 457 75.37 -41.28 -27.95
CA GLU A 457 76.62 -40.66 -28.39
C GLU A 457 77.80 -41.64 -28.22
N GLU A 458 77.89 -42.34 -27.08
CA GLU A 458 78.90 -43.38 -26.83
C GLU A 458 78.76 -44.57 -27.81
N LEU A 459 77.54 -44.98 -28.12
CA LEU A 459 77.27 -46.06 -29.09
C LEU A 459 77.64 -45.65 -30.52
N SER A 460 77.41 -44.38 -30.88
CA SER A 460 77.86 -43.83 -32.17
C SER A 460 79.39 -43.74 -32.25
N GLY A 461 80.05 -43.40 -31.13
CA GLY A 461 81.51 -43.35 -31.01
C GLY A 461 82.13 -44.74 -31.22
N THR A 462 81.62 -45.75 -30.51
CA THR A 462 82.09 -47.14 -30.63
C THR A 462 81.80 -47.73 -32.02
N ALA A 463 80.68 -47.40 -32.65
CA ALA A 463 80.40 -47.80 -34.02
C ALA A 463 81.37 -47.17 -35.04
N ALA A 464 81.78 -45.91 -34.84
CA ALA A 464 82.79 -45.26 -35.66
C ALA A 464 84.18 -45.88 -35.46
N GLU A 465 84.52 -46.30 -34.25
CA GLU A 465 85.74 -47.06 -33.96
C GLU A 465 85.73 -48.44 -34.62
N ALA A 466 84.61 -49.16 -34.55
CA ALA A 466 84.46 -50.46 -35.23
C ALA A 466 84.69 -50.34 -36.75
N LYS A 467 84.17 -49.29 -37.40
CA LYS A 467 84.44 -49.03 -38.84
C LYS A 467 85.92 -48.75 -39.12
N LYS A 468 86.63 -48.07 -38.23
CA LYS A 468 88.08 -47.86 -38.37
C LYS A 468 88.85 -49.18 -38.26
N TRP A 469 88.46 -50.06 -37.34
CA TRP A 469 89.05 -51.39 -37.20
C TRP A 469 88.77 -52.29 -38.40
N GLN A 470 87.56 -52.23 -38.95
CA GLN A 470 87.18 -53.00 -40.14
C GLN A 470 87.99 -52.55 -41.37
N ALA A 471 88.10 -51.23 -41.61
CA ALA A 471 88.93 -50.72 -42.70
C ALA A 471 90.43 -51.05 -42.54
N LEU A 472 90.90 -51.16 -41.29
CA LEU A 472 92.27 -51.62 -41.01
C LEU A 472 92.42 -53.11 -41.33
N ALA A 473 91.43 -53.93 -40.97
CA ALA A 473 91.43 -55.36 -41.29
C ALA A 473 91.40 -55.60 -42.80
N ASP A 474 90.61 -54.85 -43.55
CA ASP A 474 90.56 -54.94 -45.02
C ASP A 474 91.89 -54.59 -45.66
N LYS A 475 92.56 -53.52 -45.19
CA LYS A 475 93.93 -53.18 -45.62
C LYS A 475 94.94 -54.28 -45.29
N ARG A 476 94.84 -54.89 -44.11
CA ARG A 476 95.71 -56.01 -43.74
C ARG A 476 95.44 -57.24 -44.62
N MET A 477 94.20 -57.49 -45.00
CA MET A 477 93.86 -58.55 -45.95
C MET A 477 94.42 -58.26 -47.35
N GLU A 478 94.38 -57.00 -47.81
CA GLU A 478 95.03 -56.58 -49.05
C GLU A 478 96.55 -56.80 -48.99
N GLU A 479 97.21 -56.35 -47.92
CA GLU A 479 98.64 -56.58 -47.69
C GLU A 479 98.98 -58.09 -47.61
N ILE A 480 98.13 -58.90 -46.97
CA ILE A 480 98.30 -60.37 -46.92
C ILE A 480 98.16 -60.96 -48.32
N SER A 481 97.19 -60.54 -49.12
CA SER A 481 97.00 -61.03 -50.48
C SER A 481 98.13 -60.64 -51.44
N GLU A 482 98.70 -59.44 -51.28
CA GLU A 482 99.91 -59.01 -51.99
C GLU A 482 101.13 -59.83 -51.57
N LEU A 483 101.25 -60.12 -50.27
CA LEU A 483 102.30 -60.99 -49.73
C LEU A 483 102.14 -62.43 -50.23
N GLU A 484 100.93 -62.98 -50.29
CA GLU A 484 100.62 -64.31 -50.82
C GLU A 484 100.94 -64.41 -52.31
N MET A 485 100.64 -63.39 -53.11
CA MET A 485 101.05 -63.32 -54.51
C MET A 485 102.57 -63.25 -54.67
N SER A 486 103.25 -62.48 -53.83
CA SER A 486 104.72 -62.46 -53.80
C SER A 486 105.31 -63.78 -53.31
N LEU A 487 104.61 -64.48 -52.41
CA LEU A 487 104.99 -65.81 -51.92
C LEU A 487 104.88 -66.83 -53.05
N LEU A 488 103.80 -66.80 -53.82
CA LEU A 488 103.58 -67.65 -55.00
C LEU A 488 104.67 -67.45 -56.07
N GLU A 489 105.06 -66.21 -56.35
CA GLU A 489 106.17 -65.92 -57.26
C GLU A 489 107.54 -66.37 -56.72
N THR A 490 107.69 -66.47 -55.39
CA THR A 490 108.88 -67.06 -54.74
C THR A 490 108.81 -68.59 -54.65
N GLU A 491 107.62 -69.17 -54.55
CA GLU A 491 107.36 -70.61 -54.56
C GLU A 491 107.58 -71.20 -55.96
N GLU A 492 107.25 -70.51 -57.05
CA GLU A 492 107.64 -70.94 -58.41
C GLU A 492 109.17 -70.98 -58.59
N LYS A 493 109.91 -70.09 -57.91
CA LYS A 493 111.37 -70.10 -57.89
C LYS A 493 111.92 -71.19 -56.96
N SER A 494 111.25 -71.50 -55.84
CA SER A 494 111.64 -72.59 -54.94
C SER A 494 111.30 -73.97 -55.49
N LEU A 495 110.24 -74.12 -56.31
CA LEU A 495 109.84 -75.36 -56.98
C LEU A 495 110.93 -75.90 -57.93
N THR A 496 111.74 -75.02 -58.53
CA THR A 496 112.91 -75.43 -59.33
C THR A 496 114.08 -75.95 -58.50
N LEU A 497 114.16 -75.59 -57.21
CA LEU A 497 115.19 -76.04 -56.25
C LEU A 497 114.68 -77.12 -55.27
N GLN A 498 113.36 -77.32 -55.16
CA GLN A 498 112.71 -78.33 -54.31
C GLN A 498 112.47 -79.67 -55.02
N SER A 499 112.48 -79.71 -56.36
CA SER A 499 112.45 -80.99 -57.12
C SER A 499 113.63 -81.93 -56.81
N GLU A 500 114.74 -81.41 -56.27
CA GLU A 500 115.90 -82.20 -55.84
C GLU A 500 115.92 -82.54 -54.34
N ILE A 501 115.08 -81.91 -53.51
CA ILE A 501 115.06 -82.11 -52.03
C ILE A 501 113.79 -82.85 -51.54
N GLU A 502 112.68 -82.80 -52.29
CA GLU A 502 111.39 -83.43 -51.93
C GLU A 502 111.33 -84.96 -52.04
N THR A 503 112.34 -85.62 -52.60
CA THR A 503 112.35 -87.10 -52.65
C THR A 503 112.62 -87.77 -51.29
N LEU A 504 113.07 -87.03 -50.26
CA LEU A 504 113.57 -87.67 -49.03
C LEU A 504 112.97 -87.21 -47.69
N ARG A 505 112.02 -86.24 -47.64
CA ARG A 505 111.47 -85.79 -46.33
C ARG A 505 109.94 -85.58 -46.21
N GLY A 506 109.15 -85.61 -47.28
CA GLY A 506 107.71 -85.28 -47.25
C GLY A 506 106.74 -86.30 -46.64
N GLN A 507 107.20 -87.46 -46.16
CA GLN A 507 106.31 -88.50 -45.63
C GLN A 507 106.02 -88.40 -44.11
N ALA A 508 106.61 -87.43 -43.40
CA ALA A 508 106.47 -87.35 -41.92
C ALA A 508 105.67 -86.14 -41.39
N ASP A 509 105.57 -85.01 -42.10
CA ASP A 509 104.91 -83.79 -41.58
C ASP A 509 103.43 -83.62 -41.98
N GLY A 510 102.93 -84.42 -42.94
CA GLY A 510 101.59 -84.26 -43.51
C GLY A 510 100.42 -84.57 -42.56
N LEU A 511 100.64 -85.34 -41.49
CA LEU A 511 99.57 -85.72 -40.56
C LEU A 511 99.33 -84.69 -39.43
N VAL A 512 100.27 -83.79 -39.17
CA VAL A 512 100.12 -82.76 -38.11
C VAL A 512 99.38 -81.53 -38.66
N GLN A 513 99.63 -81.12 -39.91
CA GLN A 513 98.99 -79.95 -40.52
C GLN A 513 97.51 -80.16 -40.88
N GLN A 514 97.04 -81.39 -41.04
CA GLN A 514 95.62 -81.68 -41.28
C GLN A 514 94.78 -81.48 -40.01
N LEU A 515 95.32 -81.80 -38.83
CA LEU A 515 94.67 -81.55 -37.53
C LEU A 515 94.61 -80.06 -37.18
N ASP A 516 95.65 -79.29 -37.49
CA ASP A 516 95.66 -77.84 -37.24
C ASP A 516 94.73 -77.06 -38.20
N ARG A 517 94.52 -77.56 -39.43
CA ARG A 517 93.56 -76.98 -40.39
C ARG A 517 92.10 -77.26 -40.01
N GLU A 518 91.78 -78.45 -39.50
CA GLU A 518 90.45 -78.74 -38.98
C GLU A 518 90.14 -77.95 -37.69
N ALA A 519 91.14 -77.73 -36.83
CA ALA A 519 91.00 -76.86 -35.66
C ALA A 519 90.81 -75.39 -36.05
N ALA A 520 91.49 -74.90 -37.09
CA ALA A 520 91.32 -73.54 -37.62
C ALA A 520 89.93 -73.33 -38.25
N LEU A 521 89.44 -74.29 -39.05
CA LEU A 521 88.10 -74.22 -39.65
C LEU A 521 86.98 -74.31 -38.61
N ARG A 522 87.16 -75.09 -37.53
CA ARG A 522 86.24 -75.10 -36.39
C ARG A 522 86.25 -73.79 -35.62
N SER A 523 87.43 -73.21 -35.37
CA SER A 523 87.56 -71.88 -34.75
C SER A 523 86.91 -70.79 -35.62
N GLN A 524 87.05 -70.89 -36.94
CA GLN A 524 86.44 -69.95 -37.89
C GLN A 524 84.90 -70.10 -37.91
N ALA A 525 84.38 -71.33 -37.96
CA ALA A 525 82.95 -71.60 -37.86
C ALA A 525 82.34 -71.24 -36.50
N GLU A 526 83.07 -71.43 -35.39
CA GLU A 526 82.68 -70.95 -34.07
C GLU A 526 82.68 -69.42 -34.00
N SER A 527 83.63 -68.75 -34.66
CA SER A 527 83.67 -67.28 -34.75
C SER A 527 82.53 -66.71 -35.59
N GLU A 528 82.16 -67.39 -36.69
CA GLU A 528 81.02 -67.02 -37.54
C GLU A 528 79.69 -67.31 -36.85
N SER A 529 79.55 -68.43 -36.14
CA SER A 529 78.38 -68.70 -35.31
C SER A 529 78.27 -67.72 -34.14
N ALA A 530 79.39 -67.32 -33.52
CA ALA A 530 79.42 -66.28 -32.50
C ALA A 530 79.08 -64.90 -33.07
N ALA A 531 79.53 -64.57 -34.28
CA ALA A 531 79.18 -63.33 -34.97
C ALA A 531 77.69 -63.28 -35.33
N LEU A 532 77.12 -64.38 -35.82
CA LEU A 532 75.69 -64.50 -36.11
C LEU A 532 74.84 -64.44 -34.83
N ARG A 533 75.28 -65.06 -33.73
CA ARG A 533 74.64 -64.89 -32.41
C ARG A 533 74.73 -63.45 -31.91
N GLY A 534 75.87 -62.78 -32.09
CA GLY A 534 76.01 -61.35 -31.78
C GLY A 534 75.11 -60.45 -32.62
N GLN A 535 74.91 -60.79 -33.90
CA GLN A 535 73.94 -60.10 -34.76
C GLN A 535 72.48 -60.39 -34.36
N GLN A 536 72.16 -61.62 -33.95
CA GLN A 536 70.85 -61.96 -33.41
C GLN A 536 70.59 -61.26 -32.08
N GLU A 537 71.57 -61.17 -31.18
CA GLU A 537 71.46 -60.43 -29.93
C GLU A 537 71.30 -58.93 -30.16
N THR A 538 72.00 -58.35 -31.14
CA THR A 538 71.80 -56.93 -31.49
C THR A 538 70.45 -56.68 -32.16
N ALA A 539 69.97 -57.59 -33.01
CA ALA A 539 68.62 -57.52 -33.58
C ALA A 539 67.52 -57.63 -32.51
N VAL A 540 67.68 -58.55 -31.54
CA VAL A 540 66.76 -58.68 -30.40
C VAL A 540 66.80 -57.43 -29.52
N LYS A 541 67.98 -56.86 -29.25
CA LYS A 541 68.10 -55.59 -28.52
C LYS A 541 67.44 -54.42 -29.27
N ASN A 542 67.56 -54.38 -30.59
CA ASN A 542 66.93 -53.34 -31.41
C ASN A 542 65.40 -53.51 -31.46
N LEU A 543 64.89 -54.74 -31.54
CA LEU A 543 63.46 -55.04 -31.44
C LEU A 543 62.90 -54.66 -30.07
N ALA A 544 63.61 -55.01 -28.99
CA ALA A 544 63.23 -54.61 -27.64
C ALA A 544 63.26 -53.08 -27.47
N ALA A 545 64.27 -52.38 -28.00
CA ALA A 545 64.32 -50.92 -27.97
C ALA A 545 63.20 -50.26 -28.79
N LEU A 546 62.77 -50.89 -29.90
CA LEU A 546 61.65 -50.41 -30.70
C LEU A 546 60.31 -50.64 -29.98
N GLN A 547 60.16 -51.78 -29.29
CA GLN A 547 58.98 -52.07 -28.45
C GLN A 547 58.86 -51.05 -27.32
N VAL A 548 59.95 -50.76 -26.60
CA VAL A 548 59.95 -49.73 -25.55
C VAL A 548 59.56 -48.36 -26.09
N ARG A 549 60.02 -47.99 -27.30
CA ARG A 549 59.61 -46.71 -27.93
C ARG A 549 58.14 -46.67 -28.32
N TYR A 550 57.57 -47.80 -28.74
CA TYR A 550 56.13 -47.87 -29.01
C TYR A 550 55.32 -47.82 -27.71
N GLU A 551 55.78 -48.47 -26.65
CA GLU A 551 55.16 -48.38 -25.32
C GLU A 551 55.24 -46.94 -24.77
N GLU A 552 56.38 -46.24 -24.94
CA GLU A 552 56.52 -44.82 -24.60
C GLU A 552 55.59 -43.93 -25.43
N MET A 553 55.44 -44.20 -26.73
CA MET A 553 54.54 -43.44 -27.60
C MET A 553 53.07 -43.69 -27.25
N ILE A 554 52.69 -44.93 -26.91
CA ILE A 554 51.34 -45.27 -26.43
C ILE A 554 51.07 -44.54 -25.11
N ALA A 555 52.03 -44.58 -24.17
CA ALA A 555 51.90 -43.86 -22.91
C ALA A 555 51.73 -42.34 -23.12
N GLN A 556 52.46 -41.73 -24.07
CA GLN A 556 52.29 -40.32 -24.43
C GLN A 556 50.91 -40.04 -25.06
N TYR A 557 50.39 -40.95 -25.89
CA TYR A 557 49.04 -40.82 -26.44
C TYR A 557 47.96 -40.93 -25.36
N ASP A 558 48.12 -41.86 -24.41
CA ASP A 558 47.22 -42.02 -23.27
C ASP A 558 47.25 -40.78 -22.36
N GLU A 559 48.43 -40.19 -22.16
CA GLU A 559 48.59 -38.96 -21.37
C GLU A 559 47.85 -37.78 -22.02
N VAL A 560 47.99 -37.60 -23.34
CA VAL A 560 47.26 -36.56 -24.09
C VAL A 560 45.75 -36.81 -24.09
N LEU A 561 45.31 -38.07 -24.11
CA LEU A 561 43.90 -38.43 -24.02
C LEU A 561 43.34 -38.07 -22.64
N GLN A 562 44.06 -38.41 -21.57
CA GLN A 562 43.69 -38.05 -20.20
C GLN A 562 43.70 -36.53 -19.99
N GLU A 563 44.65 -35.80 -20.57
CA GLU A 563 44.64 -34.34 -20.57
C GLU A 563 43.42 -33.77 -21.31
N GLY A 564 43.02 -34.40 -22.42
CA GLY A 564 41.79 -34.06 -23.16
C GLY A 564 40.53 -34.26 -22.33
N GLU A 565 40.42 -35.40 -21.63
CA GLU A 565 39.31 -35.70 -20.72
C GLU A 565 39.27 -34.72 -19.53
N ARG A 566 40.41 -34.45 -18.89
CA ARG A 566 40.51 -33.45 -17.81
C ARG A 566 40.14 -32.04 -18.28
N LEU A 567 40.48 -31.68 -19.52
CA LEU A 567 40.07 -30.41 -20.12
C LEU A 567 38.56 -30.38 -20.35
N GLN A 568 37.95 -31.47 -20.83
CA GLN A 568 36.50 -31.57 -20.99
C GLN A 568 35.76 -31.47 -19.66
N GLU A 569 36.24 -32.16 -18.63
CA GLU A 569 35.70 -32.05 -17.27
C GLU A 569 35.79 -30.61 -16.76
N ARG A 570 36.94 -29.95 -16.96
CA ARG A 570 37.12 -28.54 -16.58
C ARG A 570 36.19 -27.60 -17.34
N TYR A 571 35.97 -27.81 -18.63
CA TYR A 571 34.99 -27.04 -19.40
C TYR A 571 33.57 -27.27 -18.89
N SER A 572 33.20 -28.52 -18.57
CA SER A 572 31.87 -28.83 -18.03
C SER A 572 31.63 -28.19 -16.65
N LEU A 573 32.66 -28.15 -15.80
CA LEU A 573 32.60 -27.44 -14.51
C LEU A 573 32.49 -25.93 -14.72
N LEU A 574 33.24 -25.36 -15.67
CA LEU A 574 33.17 -23.93 -15.98
C LEU A 574 31.81 -23.54 -16.57
N GLU A 575 31.22 -24.40 -17.39
CA GLU A 575 29.86 -24.23 -17.91
C GLU A 575 28.84 -24.30 -16.76
N ALA A 576 28.97 -25.27 -15.83
CA ALA A 576 28.11 -25.34 -14.65
C ALA A 576 28.24 -24.10 -13.75
N GLU A 577 29.46 -23.63 -13.48
CA GLU A 577 29.70 -22.38 -12.75
C GLU A 577 29.10 -21.17 -13.48
N SER A 578 29.17 -21.14 -14.81
CA SER A 578 28.54 -20.08 -15.61
C SER A 578 27.02 -20.13 -15.55
N GLU A 579 26.42 -21.32 -15.51
CA GLU A 579 24.98 -21.51 -15.34
C GLU A 579 24.54 -21.14 -13.93
N GLU A 580 25.30 -21.50 -12.90
CA GLU A 580 25.01 -21.11 -11.51
C GLU A 580 25.11 -19.60 -11.32
N THR A 581 26.13 -18.96 -11.90
CA THR A 581 26.25 -17.49 -11.85
C THR A 581 25.14 -16.80 -12.64
N ALA A 582 24.68 -17.37 -13.75
CA ALA A 582 23.50 -16.89 -14.47
C ALA A 582 22.23 -17.03 -13.62
N ARG A 583 22.01 -18.18 -12.96
CA ARG A 583 20.87 -18.38 -12.03
C ARG A 583 20.90 -17.38 -10.89
N ARG A 584 22.07 -17.14 -10.27
CA ARG A 584 22.23 -16.12 -9.22
C ARG A 584 21.94 -14.71 -9.73
N LEU A 585 22.31 -14.38 -10.96
CA LEU A 585 21.98 -13.09 -11.58
C LEU A 585 20.47 -12.96 -11.82
N ASP A 586 19.81 -14.03 -12.28
CA ASP A 586 18.37 -14.07 -12.48
C ASP A 586 17.64 -13.92 -11.14
N GLU A 587 18.02 -14.66 -10.10
CA GLU A 587 17.50 -14.53 -8.73
C GLU A 587 17.68 -13.11 -8.17
N LEU A 588 18.86 -12.50 -8.35
CA LEU A 588 19.10 -11.11 -7.96
C LEU A 588 18.24 -10.14 -8.77
N SER A 589 17.99 -10.42 -10.04
CA SER A 589 17.13 -9.59 -10.88
C SER A 589 15.66 -9.70 -10.47
N GLU A 590 15.19 -10.89 -10.11
CA GLU A 590 13.84 -11.14 -9.59
C GLU A 590 13.68 -10.48 -8.23
N ALA A 591 14.62 -10.67 -7.31
CA ALA A 591 14.63 -9.98 -6.02
C ALA A 591 14.64 -8.44 -6.18
N SER A 592 15.37 -7.92 -7.17
CA SER A 592 15.36 -6.47 -7.47
C SER A 592 14.00 -6.00 -8.02
N ARG A 593 13.31 -6.85 -8.80
CA ARG A 593 11.99 -6.57 -9.36
C ARG A 593 10.91 -6.63 -8.28
N GLU A 594 10.99 -7.58 -7.38
CA GLU A 594 10.13 -7.71 -6.20
C GLU A 594 10.34 -6.54 -5.23
N ALA A 595 11.60 -6.15 -4.98
CA ALA A 595 11.90 -4.97 -4.19
C ALA A 595 11.36 -3.69 -4.85
N ALA A 596 11.41 -3.60 -6.18
CA ALA A 596 10.83 -2.48 -6.93
C ALA A 596 9.30 -2.47 -6.87
N SER A 597 8.61 -3.60 -6.98
CA SER A 597 7.15 -3.67 -6.82
C SER A 597 6.74 -3.33 -5.39
N ALA A 598 7.44 -3.88 -4.39
CA ALA A 598 7.20 -3.57 -2.98
C ALA A 598 7.42 -2.06 -2.70
N ALA A 599 8.45 -1.44 -3.31
CA ALA A 599 8.67 0.00 -3.19
C ALA A 599 7.53 0.83 -3.82
N VAL A 600 6.95 0.38 -4.93
CA VAL A 600 5.76 1.02 -5.53
C VAL A 600 4.55 0.88 -4.62
N GLU A 601 4.30 -0.31 -4.06
CA GLU A 601 3.23 -0.53 -3.09
C GLU A 601 3.40 0.35 -1.85
N TYR A 602 4.61 0.47 -1.30
CA TYR A 602 4.89 1.39 -0.19
C TYR A 602 4.64 2.86 -0.56
N GLN A 603 4.96 3.27 -1.79
CA GLN A 603 4.65 4.62 -2.27
C GLN A 603 3.15 4.86 -2.41
N GLU A 604 2.37 3.85 -2.81
CA GLU A 604 0.91 3.95 -2.89
C GLU A 604 0.30 4.04 -1.50
N VAL A 605 0.72 3.20 -0.56
CA VAL A 605 0.30 3.27 0.85
C VAL A 605 0.66 4.62 1.47
N LEU A 606 1.84 5.18 1.17
CA LEU A 606 2.22 6.52 1.62
C LEU A 606 1.31 7.61 1.02
N LYS A 607 0.97 7.53 -0.27
CA LYS A 607 0.03 8.47 -0.91
C LYS A 607 -1.35 8.38 -0.29
N GLU A 608 -1.84 7.19 0.01
CA GLU A 608 -3.13 6.98 0.70
C GLU A 608 -3.09 7.55 2.13
N ALA A 609 -1.99 7.33 2.87
CA ALA A 609 -1.78 7.92 4.19
C ALA A 609 -1.71 9.46 4.14
N GLU A 610 -1.07 10.04 3.11
CA GLU A 610 -1.03 11.49 2.88
C GLU A 610 -2.41 12.04 2.53
N GLN A 611 -3.17 11.36 1.68
CA GLN A 611 -4.54 11.76 1.30
C GLN A 611 -5.50 11.70 2.48
N THR A 612 -5.45 10.62 3.25
CA THR A 612 -6.25 10.50 4.48
C THR A 612 -5.83 11.55 5.51
N GLY A 613 -4.52 11.79 5.67
CA GLY A 613 -3.98 12.87 6.49
C GLY A 613 -4.46 14.26 6.05
N ALA A 614 -4.48 14.54 4.74
CA ALA A 614 -5.00 15.78 4.18
C ALA A 614 -6.51 15.93 4.39
N ALA A 615 -7.28 14.85 4.23
CA ALA A 615 -8.71 14.85 4.51
C ALA A 615 -9.01 15.10 6.00
N TRP A 616 -8.21 14.54 6.90
CA TRP A 616 -8.30 14.83 8.34
C TRP A 616 -7.94 16.27 8.66
N LYS A 617 -6.90 16.83 8.03
CA LYS A 617 -6.54 18.25 8.17
C LYS A 617 -7.67 19.16 7.71
N HIS A 618 -8.26 18.91 6.54
CA HIS A 618 -9.40 19.70 6.05
C HIS A 618 -10.60 19.60 7.00
N ARG A 619 -10.94 18.40 7.49
CA ARG A 619 -12.02 18.22 8.48
C ARG A 619 -11.72 18.95 9.79
N PHE A 620 -10.46 18.95 10.23
CA PHE A 620 -10.03 19.69 11.41
C PHE A 620 -10.16 21.21 11.19
N GLU A 621 -9.72 21.72 10.05
CA GLU A 621 -9.86 23.13 9.67
C GLU A 621 -11.34 23.54 9.57
N GLU A 622 -12.19 22.70 8.99
CA GLU A 622 -13.64 22.93 8.91
C GLU A 622 -14.28 22.94 10.30
N LEU A 623 -13.90 22.01 11.19
CA LEU A 623 -14.35 22.01 12.58
C LEU A 623 -13.86 23.25 13.34
N GLN A 624 -12.64 23.70 13.08
CA GLN A 624 -12.08 24.92 13.68
C GLN A 624 -12.82 26.17 13.19
N GLN A 625 -13.15 26.24 11.90
CA GLN A 625 -13.97 27.33 11.34
C GLN A 625 -15.38 27.31 11.93
N ARG A 626 -16.01 26.12 12.06
CA ARG A 626 -17.31 26.00 12.73
C ARG A 626 -17.24 26.42 14.19
N GLN A 627 -16.17 26.08 14.89
CA GLN A 627 -15.96 26.51 16.27
C GLN A 627 -15.81 28.04 16.36
N GLN A 628 -15.08 28.67 15.43
CA GLN A 628 -15.00 30.12 15.34
C GLN A 628 -16.37 30.73 15.07
N GLN A 629 -17.13 30.22 14.10
CA GLN A 629 -18.50 30.67 13.84
C GLN A 629 -19.39 30.54 15.08
N TRP A 630 -19.27 29.45 15.84
CA TRP A 630 -20.02 29.28 17.08
C TRP A 630 -19.61 30.29 18.14
N ASN A 631 -18.31 30.52 18.31
CA ASN A 631 -17.80 31.53 19.23
C ASN A 631 -18.28 32.94 18.82
N ASP A 632 -18.25 33.28 17.54
CA ASP A 632 -18.74 34.57 17.01
C ASP A 632 -20.24 34.71 17.26
N THR A 633 -21.03 33.65 17.04
CA THR A 633 -22.48 33.68 17.37
C THR A 633 -22.72 33.75 18.88
N GLU A 634 -21.87 33.11 19.70
CA GLU A 634 -21.97 33.20 21.14
C GLU A 634 -21.62 34.61 21.63
N GLU A 635 -20.62 35.26 21.03
CA GLU A 635 -20.26 36.66 21.28
C GLU A 635 -21.39 37.60 20.87
N GLN A 636 -21.97 37.43 19.68
CA GLN A 636 -23.16 38.18 19.24
C GLN A 636 -24.33 38.02 20.20
N LEU A 637 -24.65 36.79 20.62
CA LEU A 637 -25.72 36.54 21.57
C LEU A 637 -25.41 37.13 22.96
N ARG A 638 -24.14 37.16 23.37
CA ARG A 638 -23.73 37.83 24.61
C ARG A 638 -23.89 39.34 24.52
N GLU A 639 -23.47 39.95 23.40
CA GLU A 639 -23.68 41.37 23.14
C GLU A 639 -25.18 41.73 23.12
N GLU A 640 -26.01 40.91 22.48
CA GLU A 640 -27.46 41.06 22.53
C GLU A 640 -27.96 40.96 23.98
N ILE A 641 -27.57 39.94 24.75
CA ILE A 641 -27.97 39.81 26.16
C ILE A 641 -27.53 41.04 26.98
N GLU A 642 -26.33 41.57 26.76
CA GLU A 642 -25.85 42.79 27.44
C GLU A 642 -26.69 44.02 27.07
N LEU A 643 -27.06 44.18 25.80
CA LEU A 643 -27.97 45.26 25.37
C LEU A 643 -29.35 45.12 26.03
N TRP A 644 -29.90 43.91 26.06
CA TRP A 644 -31.19 43.66 26.71
C TRP A 644 -31.12 43.89 28.23
N GLN A 645 -29.99 43.58 28.87
CA GLN A 645 -29.75 43.90 30.28
C GLN A 645 -29.68 45.41 30.50
N GLN A 646 -28.96 46.16 29.64
CA GLN A 646 -28.91 47.61 29.70
C GLN A 646 -30.29 48.24 29.50
N GLU A 647 -31.06 47.78 28.52
CA GLU A 647 -32.44 48.23 28.31
C GLU A 647 -33.34 47.90 29.50
N ALA A 648 -33.17 46.74 30.13
CA ALA A 648 -33.89 46.36 31.34
C ALA A 648 -33.52 47.24 32.54
N ASP A 649 -32.24 47.53 32.74
CA ASP A 649 -31.74 48.43 33.79
C ASP A 649 -32.23 49.88 33.56
N GLU A 650 -32.21 50.36 32.31
CA GLU A 650 -32.80 51.64 31.94
C GLU A 650 -34.31 51.67 32.18
N ALA A 651 -35.02 50.59 31.86
CA ALA A 651 -36.45 50.48 32.13
C ALA A 651 -36.74 50.44 33.63
N GLU A 652 -35.90 49.75 34.43
CA GLU A 652 -36.03 49.70 35.88
C GLU A 652 -35.71 51.05 36.53
N THR A 653 -34.67 51.75 36.10
CA THR A 653 -34.38 53.11 36.57
C THR A 653 -35.51 54.09 36.22
N LYS A 654 -36.07 54.01 35.01
CA LYS A 654 -37.27 54.76 34.62
C LYS A 654 -38.48 54.38 35.49
N ARG A 655 -38.68 53.10 35.79
CA ARG A 655 -39.78 52.64 36.68
C ARG A 655 -39.61 53.19 38.09
N VAL A 656 -38.40 53.12 38.65
CA VAL A 656 -38.10 53.66 39.99
C VAL A 656 -38.27 55.18 40.02
N ALA A 657 -37.88 55.90 38.97
CA ALA A 657 -38.12 57.33 38.85
C ALA A 657 -39.63 57.65 38.83
N LEU A 658 -40.42 56.93 38.02
CA LEU A 658 -41.88 57.09 37.99
C LEU A 658 -42.56 56.68 39.30
N GLU A 659 -42.07 55.64 39.98
CA GLU A 659 -42.55 55.25 41.32
C GLU A 659 -42.24 56.32 42.36
N ARG A 660 -41.07 56.96 42.26
CA ARG A 660 -40.69 58.08 43.12
C ARG A 660 -41.58 59.31 42.85
N GLU A 661 -41.74 59.71 41.59
CA GLU A 661 -42.66 60.80 41.21
C GLU A 661 -44.09 60.51 41.66
N ARG A 662 -44.55 59.27 41.50
CA ARG A 662 -45.86 58.83 42.02
C ARG A 662 -45.92 58.93 43.54
N SER A 663 -44.88 58.53 44.26
CA SER A 663 -44.85 58.63 45.71
C SER A 663 -44.85 60.08 46.20
N GLU A 664 -44.13 60.96 45.52
CA GLU A 664 -44.13 62.41 45.78
C GLU A 664 -45.50 63.02 45.48
N ALA A 665 -46.16 62.61 44.38
CA ALA A 665 -47.52 63.03 44.06
C ALA A 665 -48.56 62.52 45.07
N VAL A 666 -48.41 61.28 45.58
CA VAL A 666 -49.28 60.75 46.64
C VAL A 666 -49.06 61.51 47.94
N GLN A 667 -47.82 61.82 48.32
CA GLN A 667 -47.54 62.65 49.48
C GLN A 667 -48.17 64.04 49.36
N GLN A 668 -48.07 64.68 48.19
CA GLN A 668 -48.73 65.97 47.94
C GLN A 668 -50.26 65.86 48.04
N LEU A 669 -50.86 64.76 47.57
CA LEU A 669 -52.29 64.52 47.72
C LEU A 669 -52.69 64.28 49.18
N ASP A 670 -51.86 63.58 49.95
CA ASP A 670 -52.06 63.37 51.38
C ASP A 670 -51.97 64.70 52.14
N GLU A 671 -50.97 65.55 51.84
CA GLU A 671 -50.85 66.90 52.40
C GLU A 671 -52.09 67.76 52.08
N VAL A 672 -52.57 67.73 50.84
CA VAL A 672 -53.80 68.42 50.43
C VAL A 672 -55.02 67.81 51.14
N GLY A 673 -55.05 66.50 51.35
CA GLY A 673 -56.06 65.79 52.12
C GLY A 673 -56.09 66.25 53.57
N GLU A 674 -54.94 66.29 54.25
CA GLU A 674 -54.80 66.81 55.61
C GLU A 674 -55.24 68.28 55.70
N HIS A 675 -54.87 69.11 54.72
CA HIS A 675 -55.33 70.49 54.64
C HIS A 675 -56.84 70.60 54.45
N TYR A 676 -57.44 69.72 53.64
CA TYR A 676 -58.89 69.66 53.44
C TYR A 676 -59.62 69.21 54.72
N GLU A 677 -59.11 68.18 55.41
CA GLU A 677 -59.65 67.72 56.69
C GLU A 677 -59.54 68.80 57.77
N LEU A 678 -58.42 69.52 57.83
CA LEU A 678 -58.23 70.65 58.73
C LEU A 678 -59.23 71.77 58.42
N ALA A 679 -59.40 72.12 57.13
CA ALA A 679 -60.36 73.13 56.71
C ALA A 679 -61.80 72.71 57.01
N GLN A 680 -62.15 71.44 56.81
CA GLN A 680 -63.45 70.89 57.15
C GLN A 680 -63.67 70.90 58.66
N GLY A 681 -62.66 70.57 59.46
CA GLY A 681 -62.68 70.66 60.92
C GLY A 681 -62.88 72.10 61.41
N GLN A 682 -62.19 73.07 60.81
CA GLN A 682 -62.39 74.49 61.08
C GLN A 682 -63.81 74.94 60.74
N LEU A 683 -64.37 74.46 59.63
CA LEU A 683 -65.73 74.79 59.20
C LEU A 683 -66.79 74.18 60.13
N ARG A 684 -66.58 72.94 60.60
CA ARG A 684 -67.42 72.33 61.66
C ARG A 684 -67.34 73.09 62.98
N LEU A 685 -66.16 73.55 63.38
CA LEU A 685 -66.00 74.39 64.57
C LEU A 685 -66.74 75.72 64.42
N LEU A 686 -66.66 76.38 63.27
CA LEU A 686 -67.42 77.60 62.97
C LEU A 686 -68.94 77.34 62.99
N GLN A 687 -69.39 76.20 62.45
CA GLN A 687 -70.79 75.80 62.51
C GLN A 687 -71.25 75.58 63.95
N ALA A 688 -70.48 74.85 64.76
CA ALA A 688 -70.77 74.64 66.18
C ALA A 688 -70.76 75.95 66.97
N GLN A 689 -69.83 76.88 66.66
CA GLN A 689 -69.83 78.23 67.23
C GLN A 689 -71.09 79.02 66.82
N SER A 690 -71.54 78.91 65.58
CA SER A 690 -72.78 79.53 65.12
C SER A 690 -74.02 78.92 65.77
N GLU A 691 -74.03 77.60 66.02
CA GLU A 691 -75.11 76.91 66.74
C GLU A 691 -75.14 77.32 68.20
N LEU A 692 -73.98 77.40 68.87
CA LEU A 692 -73.88 77.91 70.23
C LEU A 692 -74.36 79.37 70.31
N ASN A 693 -74.00 80.21 69.33
CA ASN A 693 -74.47 81.59 69.26
C ASN A 693 -76.00 81.64 69.03
N LYS A 694 -76.57 80.72 68.24
CA LYS A 694 -78.02 80.57 68.09
C LYS A 694 -78.69 80.13 69.39
N ASP A 695 -78.15 79.14 70.08
CA ASP A 695 -78.68 78.68 71.37
C ASP A 695 -78.61 79.80 72.43
N GLN A 696 -77.55 80.62 72.40
CA GLN A 696 -77.43 81.81 73.24
C GLN A 696 -78.50 82.86 72.89
N LEU A 697 -78.76 83.09 71.60
CA LEU A 697 -79.82 83.98 71.13
C LEU A 697 -81.21 83.45 71.50
N ASP A 698 -81.45 82.14 71.41
CA ASP A 698 -82.71 81.51 71.76
C ASP A 698 -82.97 81.58 73.28
N LYS A 699 -81.94 81.36 74.11
CA LYS A 699 -82.02 81.62 75.56
C LYS A 699 -82.30 83.10 75.87
N LEU A 700 -81.73 84.03 75.09
CA LEU A 700 -82.04 85.44 75.21
C LEU A 700 -83.50 85.72 74.81
N ALA A 701 -84.01 85.08 73.76
CA ALA A 701 -85.38 85.22 73.30
C ALA A 701 -86.38 84.62 74.29
N GLU A 702 -86.06 83.48 74.91
CA GLU A 702 -86.85 82.86 75.98
C GLU A 702 -86.89 83.74 77.23
N SER A 703 -85.76 84.30 77.65
CA SER A 703 -85.75 85.24 78.77
C SER A 703 -86.52 86.52 78.45
N HIS A 704 -86.46 87.02 77.21
CA HIS A 704 -87.25 88.16 76.75
C HIS A 704 -88.76 87.83 76.70
N ARG A 705 -89.14 86.62 76.30
CA ARG A 705 -90.55 86.14 76.36
C ARG A 705 -91.03 85.97 77.79
N ALA A 706 -90.19 85.48 78.69
CA ALA A 706 -90.51 85.37 80.11
C ALA A 706 -90.72 86.76 80.73
N LEU A 707 -89.83 87.72 80.43
CA LEU A 707 -89.98 89.11 80.83
C LEU A 707 -91.24 89.76 80.23
N GLN A 708 -91.59 89.48 78.97
CA GLN A 708 -92.84 89.95 78.36
C GLN A 708 -94.08 89.33 79.02
N ALA A 709 -94.02 88.06 79.42
CA ALA A 709 -95.10 87.39 80.15
C ALA A 709 -95.24 87.94 81.58
N GLU A 710 -94.13 88.25 82.25
CA GLU A 710 -94.15 88.95 83.54
C GLU A 710 -94.65 90.39 83.40
N TYR A 711 -94.27 91.10 82.34
CA TYR A 711 -94.80 92.43 82.02
C TYR A 711 -96.29 92.40 81.71
N ALA A 712 -96.78 91.38 80.98
CA ALA A 712 -98.20 91.19 80.71
C ALA A 712 -99.01 90.82 81.97
N LYS A 713 -98.41 90.05 82.90
CA LYS A 713 -99.00 89.82 84.23
C LYS A 713 -99.09 91.11 85.04
N LEU A 714 -98.02 91.91 85.05
CA LEU A 714 -98.02 93.22 85.71
C LEU A 714 -99.02 94.18 85.06
N GLN A 715 -99.20 94.11 83.74
CA GLN A 715 -100.18 94.92 83.01
C GLN A 715 -101.61 94.49 83.32
N ASN A 716 -101.87 93.18 83.48
CA ASN A 716 -103.17 92.69 83.94
C ASN A 716 -103.45 93.08 85.39
N GLU A 717 -102.46 92.96 86.27
CA GLU A 717 -102.56 93.46 87.64
C GLU A 717 -102.79 94.99 87.63
N TYR A 718 -102.09 95.76 86.81
CA TYR A 718 -102.31 97.20 86.68
C TYR A 718 -103.72 97.54 86.14
N ASN A 719 -104.26 96.73 85.21
CA ASN A 719 -105.61 96.88 84.70
C ASN A 719 -106.70 96.47 85.72
N GLU A 720 -106.43 95.48 86.57
CA GLU A 720 -107.29 95.12 87.72
C GLU A 720 -107.28 96.22 88.78
N TRP A 721 -106.14 96.90 88.99
CA TRP A 721 -106.06 98.08 89.85
C TRP A 721 -106.80 99.29 89.25
N ILE A 722 -106.83 99.45 87.91
CA ILE A 722 -107.64 100.48 87.25
C ILE A 722 -109.15 100.18 87.37
N GLN A 723 -109.57 98.92 87.23
CA GLN A 723 -110.98 98.54 87.41
C GLN A 723 -111.47 98.68 88.87
N LEU A 724 -110.58 98.53 89.86
CA LEU A 724 -110.91 98.80 91.26
C LEU A 724 -110.99 100.30 91.60
N ILE A 725 -110.41 101.18 90.78
CA ILE A 725 -110.51 102.64 90.97
C ILE A 725 -111.78 103.21 90.30
N GLU A 726 -112.39 102.51 89.33
CA GLU A 726 -113.63 102.95 88.65
C GLU A 726 -114.94 102.43 89.27
N GLN A 727 -114.89 101.58 90.31
CA GLN A 727 -116.09 101.02 90.98
C GLN A 727 -116.44 101.59 92.37
N ASP A 728 -115.68 102.57 92.89
CA ASP A 728 -116.03 103.30 94.12
C ASP A 728 -115.96 104.84 93.94
N SER A 729 -116.42 105.31 92.77
CA SER A 729 -117.10 106.60 92.59
C SER A 729 -118.60 106.38 92.40
#